data_AF-A0A941VGU1-F1
#
_entry.id   AF-A0A941VGU1-F1
#
_cell.length_a   1.000
_cell.length_b   1.000
_cell.length_c   1.000
_cell.angle_alpha   90.00
_cell.angle_beta   90.00
_cell.angle_gamma   90.00
#
_symmetry.space_group_name_H-M   'P 1'
#
loop_
_entity.id
_entity.type
_entity.pdbx_description
1 polymer ?
#
loop_
_entity_poly.entity_id
_entity_poly.type
_entity_poly.pdbx_seq_one_letter_code
_entity_poly.pdbx_strand_id
1 'polypeptide(L)'
;MLNESAAKRHLMIPLHVLAAAGSTFLLLMVAFVLAWNSYRSTREVISSAVDESIRHISRSLEDKIRGILLPAQNQLELLAYHQITRAGSLSERLQAVPMAAAALASNPLMDAWYVGYGNGDFVLFRPLRDMALRKVYRAPEAASLMVQSQSLQGDGARFGEFLFYDKAGQLLRREHRPAYQFDPRERPWYQAASKRAGAVITEPYLFYTTRQVGATLARRATLGDAVVGADATLQDLGREIADLKITSGSLVAIVNATGRVVALEDPARTQILDASGEPHLAMLNDLAMPALEAAAGLPADKVQRQHMVVGTHEWEMISVPLALHADGQALRVLMAVPDGELFGEARKLLQRQLLITLGLIILSVPAGFWLTQRIVHPLRLLAEEANSAASFDFSPTTRLRRSRIAEVDLLTNATTHMRSTISRFLNVSAALNSEMRLERLLDVVLDDVALATQARSGALYLYDPETRSLKRSQVRGSKESLTDYAKVLRCEKDVDHPVVQVAIQRCSIAGKIDASGAELFAVALETLEKEFVGVLVLELTRPVEPSRKGRRDPLVAFIEALSSTAAVAIETRRLVDSQKALLEAMIQLLAGAIDAKSPYTGGHCQRVPVLTRMLADAADAARDGPFRDFKLSEEDREAVHIGAWLHDCGKITTPEYVVDKATKLESIYNRIHEVRMRFEVLKRDAELAVWKAHAGGTPEPAAMEGLRAVWHTLDQEFAFVAECNKGGEHLDDDKIERLRMIAQRSWKRTLDDRLGLSREEERQLIGVPVEALPACEYLLADKPEHIVPRPPGEIIPADNPWGFHLEVPLHKFNRGEIYNLSVSRGTLTDEERYLINDHIVQTIMMLGRLPFPRHLRTVPEIAGGHHERMDGHGYPKQLTGMQMSIPARIMAIADVFEALTAADRPYKPPKTLSESLQIMARMAREQHLDAELFALFLRSGVYRDYAKRFLLAEQIDAVDIEALMAVA
;
A
#
# COMPACT_ATOMS: atom_id res chain seq x y z
N MET A 1 20.41 -22.89 -20.98
CA MET A 1 19.14 -23.20 -21.64
C MET A 1 18.04 -22.48 -20.88
N LEU A 2 17.49 -21.41 -21.47
CA LEU A 2 16.08 -21.34 -21.96
C LEU A 2 15.11 -21.08 -20.79
N ASN A 3 14.15 -20.17 -20.80
CA ASN A 3 13.75 -19.07 -21.68
C ASN A 3 12.65 -18.31 -20.87
N GLU A 4 12.54 -17.00 -21.06
CA GLU A 4 11.30 -16.19 -20.95
C GLU A 4 10.33 -16.36 -19.75
N SER A 5 10.26 -15.33 -18.90
CA SER A 5 9.03 -14.51 -18.87
C SER A 5 9.40 -13.05 -18.61
N ALA A 6 9.47 -12.27 -19.69
CA ALA A 6 9.59 -10.83 -19.62
C ALA A 6 8.23 -10.25 -19.26
N ALA A 7 7.92 -10.23 -17.95
CA ALA A 7 6.87 -9.36 -17.43
C ALA A 7 7.24 -7.91 -17.81
N LYS A 8 6.36 -7.24 -18.55
CA LYS A 8 6.45 -5.80 -18.83
C LYS A 8 6.64 -5.07 -17.49
N ARG A 9 7.89 -4.70 -17.17
CA ARG A 9 8.19 -3.82 -16.05
C ARG A 9 7.60 -2.46 -16.39
N HIS A 10 6.42 -2.17 -15.86
CA HIS A 10 5.88 -0.83 -15.87
C HIS A 10 6.93 0.09 -15.22
N LEU A 11 7.50 0.99 -16.01
CA LEU A 11 8.48 1.95 -15.55
C LEU A 11 7.78 2.91 -14.58
N MET A 12 7.84 2.63 -13.28
CA MET A 12 7.24 3.47 -12.25
C MET A 12 8.13 4.70 -12.04
N ILE A 13 7.93 5.73 -12.86
CA ILE A 13 8.60 7.01 -12.70
C ILE A 13 7.98 7.72 -11.50
N PRO A 14 8.76 8.03 -10.45
CA PRO A 14 8.22 8.66 -9.25
C PRO A 14 7.74 10.09 -9.58
N LEU A 15 6.51 10.42 -9.17
CA LEU A 15 5.75 11.62 -9.57
C LEU A 15 6.55 12.94 -9.57
N HIS A 16 7.46 13.14 -8.61
CA HIS A 16 8.34 14.31 -8.57
C HIS A 16 9.27 14.47 -9.79
N VAL A 17 9.76 13.38 -10.39
CA VAL A 17 10.62 13.43 -11.58
C VAL A 17 9.79 13.84 -12.78
N LEU A 18 8.57 13.32 -12.90
CA LEU A 18 7.66 13.65 -13.99
C LEU A 18 7.20 15.12 -13.89
N ALA A 19 6.85 15.57 -12.68
CA ALA A 19 6.43 16.94 -12.42
C ALA A 19 7.57 17.97 -12.60
N ALA A 20 8.79 17.63 -12.17
CA ALA A 20 9.98 18.48 -12.36
C ALA A 20 10.39 18.54 -13.85
N ALA A 21 10.37 17.41 -14.56
CA ALA A 21 10.65 17.38 -15.99
C ALA A 21 9.61 18.14 -16.81
N GLY A 22 8.32 17.96 -16.50
CA GLY A 22 7.22 18.65 -17.18
C GLY A 22 7.24 20.17 -16.98
N SER A 23 7.46 20.63 -15.75
CA SER A 23 7.56 22.07 -15.46
C SER A 23 8.78 22.71 -16.13
N THR A 24 9.92 22.03 -16.13
CA THR A 24 11.16 22.51 -16.78
C THR A 24 11.00 22.57 -18.31
N PHE A 25 10.38 21.54 -18.91
CA PHE A 25 10.10 21.52 -20.35
C PHE A 25 9.18 22.66 -20.79
N LEU A 26 8.12 22.93 -20.03
CA LEU A 26 7.19 24.03 -20.31
C LEU A 26 7.90 25.39 -20.29
N LEU A 27 8.78 25.62 -19.30
CA LEU A 27 9.54 26.86 -19.16
C LEU A 27 10.53 27.06 -20.32
N LEU A 28 11.22 26.01 -20.74
CA LEU A 28 12.11 26.05 -21.91
C LEU A 28 11.33 26.35 -23.21
N MET A 29 10.14 25.78 -23.37
CA MET A 29 9.28 26.03 -24.52
C MET A 29 8.85 27.51 -24.59
N VAL A 30 8.43 28.09 -23.46
CA VAL A 30 8.05 29.51 -23.39
C VAL A 30 9.24 30.42 -23.72
N ALA A 31 10.42 30.14 -23.17
CA ALA A 31 11.63 30.92 -23.45
C ALA A 31 12.00 30.88 -24.95
N PHE A 32 11.89 29.71 -25.59
CA PHE A 32 12.13 29.55 -27.02
C PHE A 32 11.14 30.36 -27.88
N VAL A 33 9.84 30.30 -27.55
CA VAL A 33 8.80 31.04 -28.27
C VAL A 33 9.03 32.56 -28.18
N LEU A 34 9.40 33.06 -27.00
CA LEU A 34 9.70 34.47 -26.80
C LEU A 34 10.93 34.93 -27.61
N ALA A 35 12.01 34.14 -27.61
CA ALA A 35 13.20 34.44 -28.39
C ALA A 35 12.92 34.46 -29.91
N TRP A 36 12.18 33.46 -30.40
CA TRP A 36 11.79 33.36 -31.80
C TRP A 36 10.92 34.54 -32.25
N ASN A 37 9.92 34.91 -31.44
CA ASN A 37 9.03 36.04 -31.74
C ASN A 37 9.81 37.37 -31.78
N SER A 38 10.73 37.57 -30.83
CA SER A 38 11.55 38.78 -30.76
C SER A 38 12.47 38.96 -31.98
N TYR A 39 13.09 37.86 -32.43
CA TYR A 39 13.93 37.86 -33.63
C TYR A 39 13.14 38.22 -34.90
N ARG A 40 11.96 37.61 -35.08
CA ARG A 40 11.09 37.87 -36.22
C ARG A 40 10.60 39.32 -36.25
N SER A 41 10.08 39.81 -35.12
CA SER A 41 9.53 41.16 -35.01
C SER A 41 10.58 42.24 -35.30
N THR A 42 11.80 42.08 -34.77
CA THR A 42 12.88 43.06 -34.99
C THR A 42 13.28 43.16 -36.46
N ARG A 43 13.34 42.02 -37.18
CA ARG A 43 13.70 41.99 -38.61
C ARG A 43 12.64 42.64 -39.50
N GLU A 44 11.36 42.43 -39.20
CA GLU A 44 10.24 43.01 -39.96
C GLU A 44 10.19 44.54 -39.80
N VAL A 45 10.37 45.06 -38.57
CA VAL A 45 10.35 46.50 -38.29
C VAL A 45 11.45 47.25 -39.04
N ILE A 46 12.67 46.71 -39.06
CA ILE A 46 13.83 47.35 -39.69
C ILE A 46 13.65 47.48 -41.21
N SER A 47 13.18 46.43 -41.88
CA SER A 47 12.98 46.46 -43.34
C SER A 47 11.92 47.51 -43.72
N SER A 48 10.85 47.60 -42.94
CA SER A 48 9.77 48.56 -43.19
C SER A 48 10.20 50.02 -43.04
N ALA A 49 11.05 50.33 -42.04
CA ALA A 49 11.52 51.68 -41.76
C ALA A 49 12.42 52.25 -42.87
N VAL A 50 13.27 51.42 -43.48
CA VAL A 50 14.14 51.84 -44.59
C VAL A 50 13.33 52.12 -45.86
N ASP A 51 12.38 51.25 -46.20
CA ASP A 51 11.51 51.45 -47.37
C ASP A 51 10.63 52.71 -47.24
N GLU A 52 10.19 53.04 -46.02
CA GLU A 52 9.45 54.25 -45.75
C GLU A 52 10.30 55.52 -45.92
N SER A 53 11.56 55.47 -45.46
CA SER A 53 12.51 56.58 -45.60
C SER A 53 12.83 56.90 -47.07
N ILE A 54 13.03 55.87 -47.90
CA ILE A 54 13.30 56.04 -49.34
C ILE A 54 12.10 56.69 -50.05
N ARG A 55 10.87 56.24 -49.76
CA ARG A 55 9.66 56.85 -50.31
C ARG A 55 9.50 58.31 -49.89
N HIS A 56 9.85 58.63 -48.65
CA HIS A 56 9.78 59.99 -48.13
C HIS A 56 10.75 60.93 -48.87
N ILE A 57 12.00 60.51 -49.07
CA ILE A 57 13.02 61.29 -49.79
C ILE A 57 12.62 61.54 -51.24
N SER A 58 12.14 60.50 -51.93
CA SER A 58 11.69 60.62 -53.33
C SER A 58 10.57 61.66 -53.48
N ARG A 59 9.55 61.63 -52.60
CA ARG A 59 8.44 62.60 -52.63
C ARG A 59 8.91 64.01 -52.27
N SER A 60 9.74 64.14 -51.24
CA SER A 60 10.20 65.44 -50.77
C SER A 60 11.05 66.16 -51.83
N LEU A 61 11.84 65.43 -52.62
CA LEU A 61 12.61 65.99 -53.72
C LEU A 61 11.72 66.41 -54.90
N GLU A 62 10.71 65.61 -55.25
CA GLU A 62 9.75 65.96 -56.29
C GLU A 62 8.96 67.24 -55.94
N ASP A 63 8.50 67.35 -54.70
CA ASP A 63 7.80 68.53 -54.18
C ASP A 63 8.69 69.79 -54.18
N LYS A 64 9.94 69.67 -53.73
CA LYS A 64 10.92 70.78 -53.76
C LYS A 64 11.16 71.27 -55.19
N ILE A 65 11.44 70.37 -56.13
CA ILE A 65 11.69 70.72 -57.54
C ILE A 65 10.47 71.38 -58.19
N ARG A 66 9.26 70.87 -57.92
CA ARG A 66 8.02 71.45 -58.44
C ARG A 66 7.76 72.85 -57.89
N GLY A 67 8.07 73.07 -56.61
CA GLY A 67 7.98 74.37 -55.94
C GLY A 67 8.90 75.44 -56.56
N ILE A 68 10.03 75.03 -57.14
CA ILE A 68 10.99 75.94 -57.80
C ILE A 68 10.51 76.32 -59.21
N LEU A 69 10.06 75.36 -60.00
CA LEU A 69 9.81 75.55 -61.43
C LEU A 69 8.46 76.19 -61.76
N LEU A 70 7.40 75.86 -61.01
CA LEU A 70 6.04 76.29 -61.33
C LEU A 70 5.83 77.82 -61.21
N PRO A 71 6.33 78.51 -60.17
CA PRO A 71 6.22 79.98 -60.09
C PRO A 71 6.95 80.69 -61.23
N ALA A 72 8.12 80.19 -61.63
CA ALA A 72 8.89 80.74 -62.74
C ALA A 72 8.15 80.59 -64.09
N GLN A 73 7.53 79.43 -64.33
CA GLN A 73 6.70 79.20 -65.52
C GLN A 73 5.49 80.12 -65.60
N ASN A 74 4.77 80.30 -64.50
CA ASN A 74 3.60 81.18 -64.45
C ASN A 74 3.98 82.66 -64.70
N GLN A 75 5.10 83.12 -64.14
CA GLN A 75 5.60 84.47 -64.39
C GLN A 75 5.98 84.67 -65.86
N LEU A 76 6.70 83.72 -66.43
CA LEU A 76 7.09 83.76 -67.84
C LEU A 76 5.87 83.74 -68.77
N GLU A 77 4.82 82.99 -68.41
CA GLU A 77 3.55 82.98 -69.12
C GLU A 77 2.87 84.36 -69.10
N LEU A 78 2.76 85.01 -67.95
CA LEU A 78 2.21 86.37 -67.87
C LEU A 78 3.03 87.39 -68.67
N LEU A 79 4.36 87.29 -68.60
CA LEU A 79 5.27 88.18 -69.34
C LEU A 79 5.16 87.99 -70.86
N ALA A 80 4.84 86.79 -71.33
CA ALA A 80 4.63 86.52 -72.75
C ALA A 80 3.40 87.25 -73.34
N TYR A 81 2.51 87.78 -72.50
CA TYR A 81 1.37 88.63 -72.89
C TYR A 81 1.60 90.13 -72.64
N HIS A 82 2.69 90.51 -71.98
CA HIS A 82 2.94 91.89 -71.59
C HIS A 82 3.35 92.76 -72.79
N GLN A 83 2.99 94.05 -72.79
CA GLN A 83 3.25 94.96 -73.92
C GLN A 83 4.75 95.12 -74.27
N ILE A 84 5.64 94.82 -73.32
CA ILE A 84 7.10 94.82 -73.55
C ILE A 84 7.48 93.95 -74.75
N THR A 85 6.77 92.86 -75.04
CA THR A 85 7.10 91.96 -76.17
C THR A 85 6.93 92.60 -77.55
N ARG A 86 6.31 93.79 -77.63
CA ARG A 86 6.14 94.59 -78.85
C ARG A 86 6.92 95.92 -78.84
N ALA A 87 7.71 96.18 -77.80
CA ALA A 87 8.42 97.44 -77.64
C ALA A 87 9.47 97.64 -78.76
N GLY A 88 9.25 98.66 -79.60
CA GLY A 88 10.07 98.99 -80.76
C GLY A 88 11.25 99.91 -80.43
N SER A 89 11.21 100.60 -79.30
CA SER A 89 12.28 101.51 -78.85
C SER A 89 12.81 101.15 -77.45
N LEU A 90 14.04 101.58 -77.14
CA LEU A 90 14.61 101.42 -75.80
C LEU A 90 13.74 102.08 -74.73
N SER A 91 13.22 103.28 -74.99
CA SER A 91 12.36 104.00 -74.05
C SER A 91 11.11 103.20 -73.67
N GLU A 92 10.46 102.54 -74.63
CA GLU A 92 9.31 101.66 -74.37
C GLU A 92 9.71 100.43 -73.54
N ARG A 93 10.88 99.83 -73.79
CA ARG A 93 11.39 98.70 -73.00
C ARG A 93 11.67 99.08 -71.55
N LEU A 94 12.21 100.28 -71.33
CA LEU A 94 12.54 100.77 -69.99
C LEU A 94 11.29 101.07 -69.14
N GLN A 95 10.11 101.25 -69.73
CA GLN A 95 8.86 101.37 -68.95
C GLN A 95 8.55 100.09 -68.15
N ALA A 96 9.10 98.93 -68.54
CA ALA A 96 8.89 97.67 -67.85
C ALA A 96 9.78 97.46 -66.60
N VAL A 97 10.68 98.39 -66.28
CA VAL A 97 11.63 98.25 -65.15
C VAL A 97 10.95 97.98 -63.79
N PRO A 98 9.87 98.66 -63.38
CA PRO A 98 9.23 98.38 -62.09
C PRO A 98 8.63 96.98 -62.02
N MET A 99 7.97 96.54 -63.09
CA MET A 99 7.46 95.17 -63.21
C MET A 99 8.61 94.16 -63.18
N ALA A 100 9.73 94.47 -63.84
CA ALA A 100 10.94 93.67 -63.84
C ALA A 100 11.49 93.38 -62.46
N ALA A 101 11.64 94.45 -61.69
CA ALA A 101 12.19 94.40 -60.35
C ALA A 101 11.26 93.59 -59.43
N ALA A 102 9.95 93.79 -59.54
CA ALA A 102 8.96 93.06 -58.76
C ALA A 102 8.93 91.56 -59.10
N ALA A 103 8.93 91.21 -60.39
CA ALA A 103 8.96 89.83 -60.84
C ALA A 103 10.20 89.10 -60.31
N LEU A 104 11.38 89.70 -60.46
CA LEU A 104 12.63 89.14 -59.91
C LEU A 104 12.59 89.04 -58.39
N ALA A 105 12.11 90.06 -57.67
CA ALA A 105 12.03 90.03 -56.21
C ALA A 105 11.15 88.89 -55.68
N SER A 106 10.06 88.56 -56.39
CA SER A 106 9.14 87.50 -56.00
C SER A 106 9.65 86.07 -56.22
N ASN A 107 10.70 85.89 -57.04
CA ASN A 107 11.34 84.59 -57.23
C ASN A 107 12.86 84.70 -57.02
N PRO A 108 13.36 84.38 -55.80
CA PRO A 108 14.78 84.45 -55.47
C PRO A 108 15.69 83.54 -56.30
N LEU A 109 15.14 82.48 -56.90
CA LEU A 109 15.88 81.48 -57.68
C LEU A 109 16.09 81.89 -59.14
N MET A 110 15.48 82.99 -59.59
CA MET A 110 15.71 83.55 -60.91
C MET A 110 16.83 84.59 -60.87
N ASP A 111 17.85 84.39 -61.71
CA ASP A 111 19.03 85.25 -61.79
C ASP A 111 18.89 86.40 -62.79
N ALA A 112 18.07 86.21 -63.82
CA ALA A 112 17.72 87.27 -64.77
C ALA A 112 16.44 86.91 -65.50
N TRP A 113 15.75 87.92 -66.02
CA TRP A 113 14.74 87.72 -67.05
C TRP A 113 14.95 88.73 -68.18
N TYR A 114 14.54 88.36 -69.38
CA TYR A 114 14.87 89.12 -70.58
C TYR A 114 13.92 88.84 -71.73
N VAL A 115 13.93 89.75 -72.69
CA VAL A 115 13.15 89.66 -73.93
C VAL A 115 14.10 89.84 -75.10
N GLY A 116 14.14 88.86 -75.99
CA GLY A 116 14.77 88.96 -77.30
C GLY A 116 13.72 89.19 -78.38
N TYR A 117 13.98 90.10 -79.32
CA TYR A 117 13.06 90.46 -80.39
C TYR A 117 13.56 89.90 -81.74
N GLY A 118 12.63 89.64 -82.67
CA GLY A 118 12.95 89.06 -83.98
C GLY A 118 13.91 89.90 -84.85
N ASN A 119 13.97 91.22 -84.63
CA ASN A 119 14.92 92.12 -85.29
C ASN A 119 16.35 92.03 -84.73
N GLY A 120 16.58 91.24 -83.68
CA GLY A 120 17.88 91.09 -83.01
C GLY A 120 18.07 92.01 -81.81
N ASP A 121 17.09 92.85 -81.49
CA ASP A 121 17.11 93.67 -80.29
C ASP A 121 16.94 92.82 -79.02
N PHE A 122 17.37 93.37 -77.89
CA PHE A 122 17.38 92.65 -76.62
C PHE A 122 17.24 93.58 -75.43
N VAL A 123 16.56 93.12 -74.38
CA VAL A 123 16.59 93.74 -73.04
C VAL A 123 16.62 92.65 -71.97
N LEU A 124 17.48 92.82 -70.97
CA LEU A 124 17.66 91.93 -69.83
C LEU A 124 17.66 92.70 -68.54
N PHE A 125 16.91 92.19 -67.57
CA PHE A 125 16.80 92.73 -66.22
C PHE A 125 17.43 91.73 -65.27
N ARG A 126 18.37 92.21 -64.44
CA ARG A 126 19.14 91.39 -63.51
C ARG A 126 19.17 92.04 -62.14
N PRO A 127 18.74 91.34 -61.08
CA PRO A 127 18.90 91.85 -59.73
C PRO A 127 20.38 91.71 -59.32
N LEU A 128 20.95 92.76 -58.72
CA LEU A 128 22.34 92.76 -58.25
C LEU A 128 22.41 92.19 -56.83
N ARG A 129 22.08 90.90 -56.67
CA ARG A 129 22.09 90.19 -55.37
C ARG A 129 23.50 89.83 -54.93
N ASP A 130 24.31 89.35 -55.87
CA ASP A 130 25.66 88.86 -55.62
C ASP A 130 26.69 90.01 -55.57
N MET A 131 27.52 90.04 -54.52
CA MET A 131 28.64 90.96 -54.41
C MET A 131 29.68 90.77 -55.52
N ALA A 132 29.87 89.54 -56.01
CA ALA A 132 30.82 89.26 -57.10
C ALA A 132 30.38 89.95 -58.39
N LEU A 133 29.09 89.84 -58.76
CA LEU A 133 28.53 90.54 -59.93
C LEU A 133 28.57 92.06 -59.78
N ARG A 134 28.29 92.59 -58.57
CA ARG A 134 28.40 94.04 -58.29
C ARG A 134 29.81 94.57 -58.53
N LYS A 135 30.84 93.82 -58.12
CA LYS A 135 32.25 94.16 -58.37
C LYS A 135 32.61 94.08 -59.85
N VAL A 136 32.22 92.99 -60.53
CA VAL A 136 32.51 92.78 -61.96
C VAL A 136 31.95 93.91 -62.82
N TYR A 137 30.72 94.35 -62.59
CA TYR A 137 30.10 95.42 -63.36
C TYR A 137 30.30 96.83 -62.79
N ARG A 138 31.09 96.97 -61.71
CA ARG A 138 31.33 98.23 -60.99
C ARG A 138 30.03 98.98 -60.72
N ALA A 139 28.99 98.27 -60.27
CA ALA A 139 27.66 98.85 -60.08
C ALA A 139 27.67 99.89 -58.95
N PRO A 140 26.89 100.99 -59.04
CA PRO A 140 26.72 101.92 -57.92
C PRO A 140 26.23 101.20 -56.66
N GLU A 141 26.66 101.60 -55.47
CA GLU A 141 26.31 100.91 -54.22
C GLU A 141 24.79 100.80 -53.97
N ALA A 142 24.05 101.85 -54.32
CA ALA A 142 22.59 101.88 -54.19
C ALA A 142 21.85 101.07 -55.28
N ALA A 143 22.56 100.55 -56.29
CA ALA A 143 21.93 99.81 -57.38
C ALA A 143 21.43 98.44 -56.91
N SER A 144 20.15 98.17 -57.15
CA SER A 144 19.52 96.87 -56.92
C SER A 144 19.18 96.13 -58.20
N LEU A 145 19.03 96.84 -59.32
CA LEU A 145 18.71 96.25 -60.61
C LEU A 145 19.65 96.80 -61.69
N MET A 146 20.17 95.90 -62.53
CA MET A 146 20.87 96.24 -63.75
C MET A 146 19.99 95.86 -64.95
N VAL A 147 19.88 96.77 -65.91
CA VAL A 147 19.20 96.56 -67.18
C VAL A 147 20.23 96.63 -68.29
N GLN A 148 20.37 95.53 -69.02
CA GLN A 148 21.22 95.46 -70.21
C GLN A 148 20.30 95.53 -71.41
N SER A 149 20.55 96.44 -72.34
CA SER A 149 19.76 96.52 -73.57
C SER A 149 20.69 96.61 -74.77
N GLN A 150 20.23 96.05 -75.88
CA GLN A 150 20.85 96.21 -77.18
C GLN A 150 19.78 96.58 -78.21
N SER A 151 20.06 97.64 -78.96
CA SER A 151 19.17 98.14 -80.02
C SER A 151 19.94 98.30 -81.32
N LEU A 152 19.30 97.94 -82.43
CA LEU A 152 19.79 98.18 -83.79
C LEU A 152 19.47 99.63 -84.19
N GLN A 153 20.46 100.41 -84.61
CA GLN A 153 20.26 101.75 -85.15
C GLN A 153 19.92 101.71 -86.65
N GLY A 154 19.37 102.80 -87.18
CA GLY A 154 18.91 102.90 -88.58
C GLY A 154 20.01 102.72 -89.65
N ASP A 155 21.29 102.71 -89.25
CA ASP A 155 22.46 102.44 -90.08
C ASP A 155 22.94 100.97 -90.02
N GLY A 156 22.25 100.11 -89.25
CA GLY A 156 22.59 98.71 -89.04
C GLY A 156 23.61 98.45 -87.92
N ALA A 157 24.16 99.48 -87.28
CA ALA A 157 25.07 99.33 -86.15
C ALA A 157 24.29 98.94 -84.88
N ARG A 158 24.85 98.04 -84.06
CA ARG A 158 24.24 97.66 -82.77
C ARG A 158 24.77 98.53 -81.64
N PHE A 159 23.86 99.02 -80.81
CA PHE A 159 24.17 99.88 -79.68
C PHE A 159 23.79 99.20 -78.38
N GLY A 160 24.81 98.87 -77.56
CA GLY A 160 24.65 98.23 -76.26
C GLY A 160 24.67 99.23 -75.10
N GLU A 161 23.78 99.07 -74.13
CA GLU A 161 23.63 99.97 -72.99
C GLU A 161 23.38 99.22 -71.69
N PHE A 162 24.00 99.70 -70.62
CA PHE A 162 23.89 99.16 -69.26
C PHE A 162 23.35 100.27 -68.36
N LEU A 163 22.18 100.03 -67.77
CA LEU A 163 21.46 100.97 -66.92
C LEU A 163 21.33 100.40 -65.52
N PHE A 164 21.63 101.19 -64.51
CA PHE A 164 21.60 100.78 -63.11
C PHE A 164 20.50 101.55 -62.37
N TYR A 165 19.59 100.81 -61.74
CA TYR A 165 18.46 101.35 -61.00
C TYR A 165 18.57 101.00 -59.51
N ASP A 166 18.10 101.89 -58.67
CA ASP A 166 17.93 101.64 -57.23
C ASP A 166 16.67 100.81 -56.93
N LYS A 167 16.40 100.56 -55.64
CA LYS A 167 15.23 99.78 -55.19
C LYS A 167 13.89 100.47 -55.48
N ALA A 168 13.87 101.79 -55.60
CA ALA A 168 12.66 102.54 -55.95
C ALA A 168 12.40 102.58 -57.47
N GLY A 169 13.33 102.05 -58.28
CA GLY A 169 13.24 102.06 -59.73
C GLY A 169 13.76 103.35 -60.37
N GLN A 170 14.51 104.18 -59.63
CA GLN A 170 15.13 105.40 -60.16
C GLN A 170 16.46 105.08 -60.83
N LEU A 171 16.71 105.67 -62.01
CA LEU A 171 17.95 105.48 -62.75
C LEU A 171 19.11 106.18 -62.04
N LEU A 172 20.13 105.41 -61.62
CA LEU A 172 21.34 105.90 -60.97
C LEU A 172 22.47 106.17 -61.95
N ARG A 173 22.66 105.28 -62.93
CA ARG A 173 23.75 105.38 -63.92
C ARG A 173 23.35 104.75 -65.24
N ARG A 174 23.69 105.41 -66.34
CA ARG A 174 23.56 104.91 -67.71
C ARG A 174 24.94 104.87 -68.36
N GLU A 175 25.31 103.72 -68.91
CA GLU A 175 26.64 103.46 -69.47
C GLU A 175 26.50 102.88 -70.88
N HIS A 176 27.11 103.54 -71.87
CA HIS A 176 27.14 103.09 -73.25
C HIS A 176 28.29 102.10 -73.47
N ARG A 177 27.99 100.94 -74.07
CA ARG A 177 28.96 99.86 -74.32
C ARG A 177 28.92 99.40 -75.78
N PRO A 178 29.62 100.09 -76.68
CA PRO A 178 29.62 99.76 -78.10
C PRO A 178 30.27 98.39 -78.43
N ALA A 179 31.15 97.88 -77.57
CA ALA A 179 31.76 96.56 -77.74
C ALA A 179 30.84 95.37 -77.38
N TYR A 180 29.67 95.63 -76.80
CA TYR A 180 28.73 94.57 -76.42
C TYR A 180 27.94 94.13 -77.66
N GLN A 181 28.24 92.94 -78.19
CA GLN A 181 27.57 92.33 -79.35
C GLN A 181 26.85 91.05 -78.93
N PHE A 182 25.56 91.14 -78.64
CA PHE A 182 24.72 90.02 -78.28
C PHE A 182 23.57 89.86 -79.30
N ASP A 183 23.39 88.66 -79.84
CA ASP A 183 22.21 88.30 -80.65
C ASP A 183 21.39 87.25 -79.90
N PRO A 184 20.16 87.55 -79.46
CA PRO A 184 19.33 86.57 -78.78
C PRO A 184 18.99 85.36 -79.68
N ARG A 185 18.95 85.53 -81.00
CA ARG A 185 18.48 84.48 -81.95
C ARG A 185 19.45 83.31 -82.12
N GLU A 186 20.72 83.52 -81.80
CA GLU A 186 21.76 82.48 -81.84
C GLU A 186 21.76 81.61 -80.57
N ARG A 187 20.98 81.98 -79.53
CA ARG A 187 21.04 81.32 -78.23
C ARG A 187 20.10 80.11 -78.15
N PRO A 188 20.49 79.03 -77.42
CA PRO A 188 19.69 77.81 -77.31
C PRO A 188 18.26 78.05 -76.85
N TRP A 189 18.06 78.95 -75.89
CA TRP A 189 16.74 79.28 -75.35
C TRP A 189 15.81 79.92 -76.39
N TYR A 190 16.34 80.80 -77.25
CA TYR A 190 15.56 81.47 -78.27
C TYR A 190 15.16 80.49 -79.37
N GLN A 191 16.11 79.67 -79.82
CA GLN A 191 15.85 78.64 -80.82
C GLN A 191 14.88 77.57 -80.32
N ALA A 192 15.02 77.13 -79.07
CA ALA A 192 14.13 76.13 -78.47
C ALA A 192 12.70 76.67 -78.31
N ALA A 193 12.55 77.88 -77.77
CA ALA A 193 11.24 78.48 -77.56
C ALA A 193 10.56 78.93 -78.86
N SER A 194 11.33 79.26 -79.91
CA SER A 194 10.75 79.62 -81.21
C SER A 194 10.17 78.42 -81.97
N LYS A 195 10.64 77.21 -81.69
CA LYS A 195 10.25 75.97 -82.39
C LYS A 195 9.11 75.19 -81.72
N ARG A 196 8.83 75.44 -80.44
CA ARG A 196 7.83 74.69 -79.64
C ARG A 196 6.76 75.63 -79.10
N ALA A 197 5.52 75.16 -79.01
CA ALA A 197 4.46 75.87 -78.32
C ALA A 197 4.56 75.60 -76.80
N GLY A 198 4.54 76.67 -75.97
CA GLY A 198 4.66 76.59 -74.52
C GLY A 198 6.03 76.98 -73.96
N ALA A 199 6.21 76.86 -72.64
CA ALA A 199 7.49 77.13 -71.99
C ALA A 199 8.45 75.94 -72.15
N VAL A 200 9.72 76.21 -72.44
CA VAL A 200 10.79 75.22 -72.59
C VAL A 200 11.91 75.50 -71.60
N ILE A 201 12.57 74.44 -71.10
CA ILE A 201 13.77 74.53 -70.27
C ILE A 201 14.94 74.00 -71.10
N THR A 202 16.03 74.76 -71.20
CA THR A 202 17.25 74.30 -71.87
C THR A 202 17.99 73.28 -71.02
N GLU A 203 18.81 72.43 -71.65
CA GLU A 203 19.88 71.77 -70.89
C GLU A 203 20.77 72.84 -70.23
N PRO A 204 21.39 72.56 -69.07
CA PRO A 204 22.27 73.52 -68.43
C PRO A 204 23.47 73.86 -69.32
N TYR A 205 23.68 75.15 -69.54
CA TYR A 205 24.73 75.68 -70.40
C TYR A 205 25.36 76.93 -69.78
N LEU A 206 26.47 77.38 -70.38
CA LEU A 206 27.18 78.57 -69.91
C LEU A 206 26.46 79.86 -70.36
N PHE A 207 25.97 80.64 -69.40
CA PHE A 207 25.34 81.93 -69.69
C PHE A 207 26.35 82.93 -70.27
N TYR A 208 25.92 83.66 -71.30
CA TYR A 208 26.81 84.49 -72.11
C TYR A 208 27.55 85.57 -71.30
N THR A 209 26.81 86.28 -70.45
CA THR A 209 27.32 87.47 -69.74
C THR A 209 28.00 87.13 -68.42
N THR A 210 27.52 86.11 -67.69
CA THR A 210 28.06 85.75 -66.37
C THR A 210 29.03 84.58 -66.37
N ARG A 211 29.08 83.79 -67.46
CA ARG A 211 29.87 82.55 -67.52
C ARG A 211 29.54 81.57 -66.38
N GLN A 212 28.29 81.59 -65.91
CA GLN A 212 27.78 80.62 -64.93
C GLN A 212 27.02 79.51 -65.65
N VAL A 213 27.08 78.29 -65.12
CA VAL A 213 26.29 77.16 -65.62
C VAL A 213 24.88 77.26 -65.04
N GLY A 214 23.90 77.31 -65.93
CA GLY A 214 22.50 77.37 -65.55
C GLY A 214 21.59 76.91 -66.69
N ALA A 215 20.31 76.76 -66.38
CA ALA A 215 19.28 76.46 -67.35
C ALA A 215 18.42 77.71 -67.58
N THR A 216 18.02 77.92 -68.83
CA THR A 216 17.09 79.00 -69.18
C THR A 216 15.70 78.41 -69.38
N LEU A 217 14.71 78.99 -68.71
CA LEU A 217 13.30 78.81 -69.02
C LEU A 217 12.89 79.87 -70.05
N ALA A 218 12.35 79.47 -71.21
CA ALA A 218 11.98 80.41 -72.27
C ALA A 218 10.64 80.07 -72.92
N ARG A 219 9.96 81.10 -73.44
CA ARG A 219 8.67 80.97 -74.13
C ARG A 219 8.51 82.06 -75.18
N ARG A 220 7.96 81.68 -76.33
CA ARG A 220 7.59 82.65 -77.38
C ARG A 220 6.45 83.53 -76.89
N ALA A 221 6.56 84.84 -77.13
CA ALA A 221 5.49 85.79 -76.84
C ALA A 221 4.22 85.43 -77.62
N THR A 222 3.06 85.70 -77.03
CA THR A 222 1.78 85.47 -77.73
C THR A 222 1.44 86.62 -78.67
N LEU A 223 1.96 87.81 -78.35
CA LEU A 223 1.73 89.05 -79.08
C LEU A 223 3.05 89.52 -79.70
N GLY A 224 3.34 89.10 -80.94
CA GLY A 224 4.56 89.46 -81.70
C GLY A 224 5.57 88.32 -81.83
N ASP A 225 6.76 88.61 -82.37
CA ASP A 225 7.82 87.61 -82.63
C ASP A 225 8.93 87.58 -81.58
N ALA A 226 8.69 88.18 -80.41
CA ALA A 226 9.65 88.17 -79.31
C ALA A 226 9.63 86.84 -78.55
N VAL A 227 10.73 86.54 -77.85
CA VAL A 227 10.86 85.42 -76.92
C VAL A 227 11.24 85.96 -75.55
N VAL A 228 10.50 85.56 -74.52
CA VAL A 228 10.79 85.88 -73.13
C VAL A 228 11.59 84.72 -72.53
N GLY A 229 12.68 85.03 -71.85
CA GLY A 229 13.54 84.07 -71.17
C GLY A 229 13.79 84.46 -69.70
N ALA A 230 14.04 83.46 -68.88
CA ALA A 230 14.45 83.59 -67.48
C ALA A 230 15.55 82.58 -67.16
N ASP A 231 16.64 83.04 -66.54
CA ASP A 231 17.81 82.24 -66.21
C ASP A 231 17.76 81.75 -64.75
N ALA A 232 18.10 80.48 -64.54
CA ALA A 232 18.29 79.85 -63.24
C ALA A 232 19.67 79.18 -63.16
N THR A 233 20.45 79.43 -62.11
CA THR A 233 21.75 78.76 -61.90
C THR A 233 21.62 77.44 -61.13
N LEU A 234 22.53 76.49 -61.42
CA LEU A 234 22.53 75.17 -60.77
C LEU A 234 23.16 75.16 -59.36
N GLN A 235 23.78 76.25 -58.93
CA GLN A 235 24.48 76.32 -57.64
C GLN A 235 23.51 76.22 -56.45
N ASP A 236 22.31 76.77 -56.58
CA ASP A 236 21.30 76.70 -55.52
C ASP A 236 20.64 75.31 -55.44
N LEU A 237 20.60 74.56 -56.54
CA LEU A 237 20.09 73.18 -56.55
C LEU A 237 21.02 72.20 -55.80
N GLY A 238 22.35 72.40 -55.86
CA GLY A 238 23.33 71.59 -55.13
C GLY A 238 23.18 71.69 -53.61
N ARG A 239 22.86 72.89 -53.09
CA ARG A 239 22.63 73.11 -51.65
C ARG A 239 21.38 72.40 -51.14
N GLU A 240 20.30 72.40 -51.91
CA GLU A 240 19.03 71.75 -51.54
C GLU A 240 19.12 70.22 -51.49
N ILE A 241 20.08 69.62 -52.18
CA ILE A 241 20.31 68.16 -52.19
C ILE A 241 21.11 67.70 -50.97
N ALA A 242 21.93 68.58 -50.38
CA ALA A 242 22.71 68.26 -49.18
C ALA A 242 21.82 67.89 -47.98
N ASP A 243 20.64 68.50 -47.88
CA ASP A 243 19.64 68.25 -46.84
C ASP A 243 18.93 66.89 -46.96
N LEU A 244 19.17 66.13 -48.03
CA LEU A 244 18.49 64.85 -48.32
C LEU A 244 19.27 63.61 -47.86
N LYS A 245 20.34 63.77 -47.09
CA LYS A 245 21.17 62.67 -46.58
C LYS A 245 20.44 61.85 -45.51
N ILE A 246 20.47 60.52 -45.62
CA ILE A 246 19.88 59.59 -44.61
C ILE A 246 20.78 59.50 -43.37
N THR A 247 22.08 59.36 -43.60
CA THR A 247 23.12 59.37 -42.57
C THR A 247 24.20 60.38 -42.95
N SER A 248 25.04 60.81 -42.01
CA SER A 248 26.15 61.73 -42.28
C SER A 248 27.12 61.22 -43.35
N GLY A 249 27.29 59.90 -43.47
CA GLY A 249 28.12 59.25 -44.49
C GLY A 249 27.44 59.01 -45.84
N SER A 250 26.18 59.44 -46.02
CA SER A 250 25.43 59.23 -47.26
C SER A 250 25.92 60.12 -48.39
N LEU A 251 26.08 59.55 -49.58
CA LEU A 251 26.42 60.27 -50.81
C LEU A 251 25.16 60.43 -51.67
N VAL A 252 24.95 61.61 -52.28
CA VAL A 252 23.78 61.90 -53.14
C VAL A 252 24.21 62.70 -54.38
N ALA A 253 23.74 62.31 -55.56
CA ALA A 253 23.95 63.05 -56.81
C ALA A 253 22.73 62.99 -57.73
N ILE A 254 22.50 64.04 -58.52
CA ILE A 254 21.53 64.03 -59.63
C ILE A 254 22.29 63.94 -60.95
N VAL A 255 21.95 62.95 -61.77
CA VAL A 255 22.58 62.73 -63.07
C VAL A 255 21.54 62.66 -64.19
N ASN A 256 21.94 63.02 -65.41
CA ASN A 256 21.11 62.85 -66.60
C ASN A 256 21.23 61.43 -67.19
N ALA A 257 20.51 61.17 -68.29
CA ALA A 257 20.54 59.88 -68.98
C ALA A 257 21.94 59.47 -69.48
N THR A 258 22.83 60.43 -69.74
CA THR A 258 24.20 60.20 -70.23
C THR A 258 25.24 60.08 -69.11
N GLY A 259 24.85 60.19 -67.84
CA GLY A 259 25.75 60.08 -66.69
C GLY A 259 26.51 61.36 -66.35
N ARG A 260 26.10 62.50 -66.91
CA ARG A 260 26.61 63.82 -66.50
C ARG A 260 25.96 64.26 -65.21
N VAL A 261 26.76 64.84 -64.32
CA VAL A 261 26.32 65.28 -63.00
C VAL A 261 25.68 66.66 -63.13
N VAL A 262 24.37 66.70 -62.91
CA VAL A 262 23.56 67.91 -62.98
C VAL A 262 23.63 68.66 -61.65
N ALA A 263 23.65 67.94 -60.54
CA ALA A 263 23.81 68.53 -59.22
C ALA A 263 24.47 67.54 -58.25
N LEU A 264 25.34 68.11 -57.40
CA LEU A 264 26.09 67.43 -56.35
C LEU A 264 26.12 68.37 -55.13
N GLU A 265 26.34 67.83 -53.93
CA GLU A 265 26.51 68.61 -52.70
C GLU A 265 27.57 69.71 -52.84
N ASP A 266 28.68 69.41 -53.52
CA ASP A 266 29.72 70.38 -53.84
C ASP A 266 29.58 70.85 -55.32
N PRO A 267 28.97 72.02 -55.58
CA PRO A 267 28.75 72.52 -56.94
C PRO A 267 30.03 72.91 -57.66
N ALA A 268 31.17 73.03 -56.97
CA ALA A 268 32.46 73.27 -57.65
C ALA A 268 32.91 72.03 -58.44
N ARG A 269 32.52 70.84 -57.99
CA ARG A 269 32.90 69.57 -58.62
C ARG A 269 32.04 69.21 -59.82
N THR A 270 30.93 69.89 -60.06
CA THR A 270 30.08 69.64 -61.24
C THR A 270 30.66 70.28 -62.51
N GLN A 271 31.74 71.06 -62.41
CA GLN A 271 32.38 71.76 -63.53
C GLN A 271 33.82 71.28 -63.73
N ILE A 272 34.16 70.92 -64.97
CA ILE A 272 35.51 70.53 -65.39
C ILE A 272 35.89 71.41 -66.59
N LEU A 273 37.15 71.85 -66.63
CA LEU A 273 37.68 72.63 -67.76
C LEU A 273 38.12 71.68 -68.87
N ASP A 274 37.72 71.97 -70.11
CA ASP A 274 38.25 71.26 -71.28
C ASP A 274 39.69 71.71 -71.61
N ALA A 275 40.32 71.03 -72.57
CA ALA A 275 41.70 71.31 -73.00
C ALA A 275 41.91 72.71 -73.58
N SER A 276 40.83 73.43 -73.94
CA SER A 276 40.83 74.83 -74.38
C SER A 276 40.59 75.83 -73.23
N GLY A 277 40.41 75.35 -72.00
CA GLY A 277 40.13 76.18 -70.83
C GLY A 277 38.67 76.65 -70.72
N GLU A 278 37.76 76.10 -71.53
CA GLU A 278 36.32 76.37 -71.44
C GLU A 278 35.65 75.35 -70.49
N PRO A 279 34.80 75.79 -69.55
CA PRO A 279 34.15 74.91 -68.58
C PRO A 279 32.99 74.11 -69.18
N HIS A 280 32.90 72.81 -68.87
CA HIS A 280 31.77 71.91 -69.15
C HIS A 280 31.32 71.11 -67.91
N LEU A 281 30.17 70.41 -68.02
CA LEU A 281 29.63 69.57 -66.93
C LEU A 281 30.40 68.25 -66.75
N ALA A 282 30.75 67.90 -65.52
CA ALA A 282 31.46 66.67 -65.17
C ALA A 282 30.65 65.39 -65.47
N MET A 283 31.30 64.32 -65.95
CA MET A 283 30.72 62.97 -65.89
C MET A 283 30.94 62.36 -64.51
N LEU A 284 30.04 61.45 -64.10
CA LEU A 284 30.14 60.80 -62.80
C LEU A 284 31.48 60.06 -62.59
N ASN A 285 32.03 59.47 -63.66
CA ASN A 285 33.32 58.79 -63.64
C ASN A 285 34.52 59.74 -63.42
N ASP A 286 34.35 61.04 -63.71
CA ASP A 286 35.41 62.04 -63.50
C ASP A 286 35.55 62.42 -62.01
N LEU A 287 34.54 62.08 -61.19
CA LEU A 287 34.47 62.51 -59.79
C LEU A 287 35.16 61.56 -58.81
N ALA A 288 35.65 60.40 -59.25
CA ALA A 288 36.26 59.37 -58.41
C ALA A 288 35.39 58.99 -57.19
N MET A 289 34.11 58.69 -57.42
CA MET A 289 33.13 58.33 -56.39
C MET A 289 32.54 56.93 -56.66
N PRO A 290 33.28 55.84 -56.34
CA PRO A 290 32.92 54.48 -56.77
C PRO A 290 31.59 53.97 -56.20
N ALA A 291 31.16 54.48 -55.05
CA ALA A 291 29.86 54.13 -54.47
C ALA A 291 28.69 54.73 -55.29
N LEU A 292 28.81 55.97 -55.77
CA LEU A 292 27.80 56.57 -56.66
C LEU A 292 27.86 55.99 -58.07
N GLU A 293 29.05 55.62 -58.55
CA GLU A 293 29.21 54.88 -59.82
C GLU A 293 28.50 53.52 -59.77
N ALA A 294 28.64 52.78 -58.67
CA ALA A 294 27.90 51.53 -58.47
C ALA A 294 26.39 51.77 -58.40
N ALA A 295 25.94 52.83 -57.72
CA ALA A 295 24.52 53.21 -57.73
C ALA A 295 24.01 53.59 -59.14
N ALA A 296 24.85 54.20 -59.99
CA ALA A 296 24.50 54.53 -61.38
C ALA A 296 24.25 53.30 -62.26
N GLY A 297 24.86 52.16 -61.90
CA GLY A 297 24.66 50.87 -62.56
C GLY A 297 23.29 50.24 -62.30
N LEU A 298 22.52 50.75 -61.34
CA LEU A 298 21.17 50.26 -61.07
C LEU A 298 20.20 50.62 -62.22
N PRO A 299 19.19 49.77 -62.51
CA PRO A 299 18.16 50.05 -63.51
C PRO A 299 17.52 51.43 -63.31
N ALA A 300 17.33 52.16 -64.41
CA ALA A 300 16.86 53.55 -64.39
C ALA A 300 15.33 53.72 -64.48
N ASP A 301 14.57 52.62 -64.55
CA ASP A 301 13.13 52.62 -64.82
C ASP A 301 12.26 52.70 -63.56
N LYS A 302 12.77 52.28 -62.40
CA LYS A 302 12.06 52.26 -61.11
C LYS A 302 12.99 52.60 -59.96
N VAL A 303 12.41 52.85 -58.78
CA VAL A 303 13.20 52.91 -57.54
C VAL A 303 13.84 51.54 -57.31
N GLN A 304 15.16 51.51 -57.31
CA GLN A 304 15.94 50.30 -57.10
C GLN A 304 16.81 50.45 -55.86
N ARG A 305 16.91 49.37 -55.10
CA ARG A 305 17.76 49.26 -53.91
C ARG A 305 18.58 47.98 -54.02
N GLN A 306 19.88 48.08 -53.78
CA GLN A 306 20.75 46.91 -53.75
C GLN A 306 21.87 47.09 -52.72
N HIS A 307 22.04 46.08 -51.87
CA HIS A 307 23.20 45.96 -51.01
C HIS A 307 24.42 45.55 -51.83
N MET A 308 25.49 46.32 -51.76
CA MET A 308 26.71 46.07 -52.52
C MET A 308 27.95 46.37 -51.66
N VAL A 309 28.99 45.57 -51.84
CA VAL A 309 30.29 45.83 -51.24
C VAL A 309 31.12 46.62 -52.24
N VAL A 310 31.51 47.84 -51.88
CA VAL A 310 32.34 48.71 -52.72
C VAL A 310 33.58 49.11 -51.93
N GLY A 311 34.74 48.63 -52.39
CA GLY A 311 36.00 48.72 -51.62
C GLY A 311 35.96 47.82 -50.38
N THR A 312 36.23 48.39 -49.20
CA THR A 312 36.22 47.70 -47.90
C THR A 312 34.93 47.90 -47.09
N HIS A 313 33.96 48.62 -47.62
CA HIS A 313 32.74 49.00 -46.91
C HIS A 313 31.51 48.40 -47.60
N GLU A 314 30.52 48.02 -46.79
CA GLU A 314 29.21 47.58 -47.26
C GLU A 314 28.28 48.79 -47.39
N TRP A 315 27.63 48.92 -48.54
CA TRP A 315 26.78 50.06 -48.89
C TRP A 315 25.42 49.58 -49.38
N GLU A 316 24.40 50.31 -48.97
CA GLU A 316 23.07 50.27 -49.56
C GLU A 316 22.98 51.32 -50.67
N MET A 317 22.89 50.83 -51.91
CA MET A 317 22.81 51.66 -53.11
C MET A 317 21.36 51.86 -53.51
N ILE A 318 21.00 53.10 -53.83
CA ILE A 318 19.63 53.50 -54.16
C ILE A 318 19.65 54.35 -55.42
N SER A 319 18.80 54.01 -56.40
CA SER A 319 18.56 54.79 -57.61
C SER A 319 17.08 55.14 -57.72
N VAL A 320 16.77 56.43 -57.95
CA VAL A 320 15.41 56.95 -58.03
C VAL A 320 15.24 57.77 -59.32
N PRO A 321 14.33 57.40 -60.23
CA PRO A 321 14.02 58.20 -61.41
C PRO A 321 13.21 59.46 -61.04
N LEU A 322 13.49 60.59 -61.70
CA LEU A 322 12.74 61.84 -61.57
C LEU A 322 11.81 62.04 -62.77
N ALA A 323 10.60 62.56 -62.52
CA ALA A 323 9.61 62.84 -63.57
C ALA A 323 9.96 64.04 -64.48
N LEU A 324 11.08 64.72 -64.22
CA LEU A 324 11.48 65.94 -64.92
C LEU A 324 12.37 65.64 -66.13
N HIS A 325 12.06 66.29 -67.26
CA HIS A 325 12.78 66.10 -68.52
C HIS A 325 13.44 67.42 -68.95
N ALA A 326 14.77 67.44 -69.02
CA ALA A 326 15.52 68.54 -69.64
C ALA A 326 15.73 68.20 -71.11
N ASP A 327 15.15 69.00 -72.01
CA ASP A 327 15.11 68.74 -73.47
C ASP A 327 14.78 67.28 -73.88
N GLY A 328 13.91 66.62 -73.12
CA GLY A 328 13.46 65.24 -73.38
C GLY A 328 14.30 64.12 -72.75
N GLN A 329 15.34 64.43 -71.97
CA GLN A 329 16.11 63.42 -71.21
C GLN A 329 15.65 63.31 -69.75
N ALA A 330 15.48 62.09 -69.26
CA ALA A 330 15.10 61.82 -67.87
C ALA A 330 16.28 62.02 -66.90
N LEU A 331 16.01 62.64 -65.75
CA LEU A 331 16.96 62.78 -64.65
C LEU A 331 16.78 61.66 -63.62
N ARG A 332 17.85 61.29 -62.91
CA ARG A 332 17.80 60.32 -61.81
C ARG A 332 18.64 60.78 -60.62
N VAL A 333 18.22 60.36 -59.43
CA VAL A 333 18.94 60.56 -58.16
C VAL A 333 19.65 59.28 -57.81
N LEU A 334 20.93 59.39 -57.48
CA LEU A 334 21.76 58.30 -57.02
C LEU A 334 22.13 58.55 -55.57
N MET A 335 21.97 57.54 -54.72
CA MET A 335 22.31 57.60 -53.31
C MET A 335 23.06 56.33 -52.87
N ALA A 336 24.07 56.51 -52.01
CA ALA A 336 24.81 55.41 -51.40
C ALA A 336 24.92 55.63 -49.89
N VAL A 337 24.48 54.65 -49.07
CA VAL A 337 24.43 54.72 -47.60
C VAL A 337 25.23 53.58 -46.95
N PRO A 338 26.11 53.81 -45.96
CA PRO A 338 26.87 52.73 -45.30
C PRO A 338 25.98 51.79 -44.44
N ASP A 339 26.13 50.46 -44.57
CA ASP A 339 25.35 49.43 -43.82
C ASP A 339 25.53 49.52 -42.30
N GLY A 340 26.77 49.72 -41.86
CA GLY A 340 27.12 49.77 -40.44
C GLY A 340 26.43 50.90 -39.68
N GLU A 341 26.14 52.01 -40.37
CA GLU A 341 25.37 53.13 -39.82
C GLU A 341 23.87 52.86 -39.89
N LEU A 342 23.40 52.21 -40.95
CA LEU A 342 21.97 51.95 -41.17
C LEU A 342 21.40 50.91 -40.19
N PHE A 343 22.15 49.86 -39.83
CA PHE A 343 21.68 48.75 -38.96
C PHE A 343 22.42 48.61 -37.62
N GLY A 344 23.32 49.54 -37.29
CA GLY A 344 24.16 49.46 -36.09
C GLY A 344 23.36 49.36 -34.77
N GLU A 345 22.29 50.15 -34.63
CA GLU A 345 21.44 50.14 -33.43
C GLU A 345 20.57 48.88 -33.31
N ALA A 346 20.13 48.34 -34.44
CA ALA A 346 19.35 47.10 -34.48
C ALA A 346 20.13 45.89 -33.96
N ARG A 347 21.41 45.77 -34.33
CA ARG A 347 22.27 44.65 -33.88
C ARG A 347 22.49 44.68 -32.36
N LYS A 348 22.63 45.86 -31.75
CA LYS A 348 22.75 46.01 -30.28
C LYS A 348 21.48 45.58 -29.54
N LEU A 349 20.31 45.88 -30.10
CA LEU A 349 19.02 45.52 -29.50
C LEU A 349 18.83 43.99 -29.44
N LEU A 350 19.17 43.29 -30.53
CA LEU A 350 19.12 41.82 -30.60
C LEU A 350 20.05 41.15 -29.58
N GLN A 351 21.27 41.67 -29.40
CA GLN A 351 22.22 41.13 -28.40
C GLN A 351 21.71 41.29 -26.96
N ARG A 352 21.09 42.42 -26.63
CA ARG A 352 20.53 42.66 -25.29
C ARG A 352 19.37 41.72 -24.95
N GLN A 353 18.50 41.42 -25.91
CA GLN A 353 17.38 40.50 -25.71
C GLN A 353 17.80 39.04 -25.53
N LEU A 354 18.87 38.62 -26.22
CA LEU A 354 19.44 37.28 -26.07
C LEU A 354 19.94 37.04 -24.63
N LEU A 355 20.63 38.02 -24.04
CA LEU A 355 21.14 37.96 -22.67
C LEU A 355 20.02 37.89 -21.62
N ILE A 356 18.94 38.64 -21.80
CA ILE A 356 17.77 38.60 -20.90
C ILE A 356 17.11 37.22 -20.92
N THR A 357 16.97 36.62 -22.11
CA THR A 357 16.36 35.30 -22.26
C THR A 357 17.19 34.20 -21.58
N LEU A 358 18.53 34.25 -21.72
CA LEU A 358 19.43 33.31 -21.06
C LEU A 358 19.34 33.41 -19.52
N GLY A 359 19.22 34.62 -18.98
CA GLY A 359 19.02 34.84 -17.54
C GLY A 359 17.73 34.25 -16.99
N LEU A 360 16.62 34.37 -17.74
CA LEU A 360 15.32 33.79 -17.35
C LEU A 360 15.36 32.25 -17.31
N ILE A 361 16.06 31.61 -18.25
CA ILE A 361 16.21 30.16 -18.28
C ILE A 361 16.94 29.65 -17.03
N ILE A 362 18.06 30.29 -16.64
CA ILE A 362 18.85 29.90 -15.48
C ILE A 362 18.05 30.02 -14.16
N LEU A 363 17.22 31.07 -14.03
CA LEU A 363 16.41 31.28 -12.83
C LEU A 363 15.22 30.29 -12.71
N SER A 364 14.74 29.78 -13.84
CA SER A 364 13.52 28.97 -13.91
C SER A 364 13.69 27.52 -13.40
N VAL A 365 14.89 26.95 -13.56
CA VAL A 365 15.20 25.56 -13.17
C VAL A 365 15.17 25.34 -11.65
N PRO A 366 15.80 26.18 -10.80
CA PRO A 366 15.71 26.04 -9.33
C PRO A 366 14.29 26.27 -8.80
N ALA A 367 13.54 27.20 -9.40
CA ALA A 367 12.17 27.52 -9.01
C ALA A 367 11.20 26.35 -9.24
N GLY A 368 11.31 25.67 -10.39
CA GLY A 368 10.50 24.48 -10.69
C GLY A 368 10.78 23.30 -9.75
N PHE A 369 12.04 23.11 -9.38
CA PHE A 369 12.44 22.07 -8.43
C PHE A 369 11.87 22.32 -7.03
N TRP A 370 11.97 23.57 -6.53
CA TRP A 370 11.47 23.95 -5.21
C TRP A 370 9.94 23.78 -5.07
N LEU A 371 9.18 24.19 -6.08
CA LEU A 371 7.72 24.06 -6.08
C LEU A 371 7.27 22.58 -6.07
N THR A 372 7.98 21.73 -6.82
CA THR A 372 7.68 20.30 -6.92
C THR A 372 7.91 19.57 -5.58
N GLN A 373 8.98 19.91 -4.85
CA GLN A 373 9.27 19.29 -3.54
C GLN A 373 8.20 19.60 -2.48
N ARG A 374 7.62 20.80 -2.49
CA ARG A 374 6.57 21.22 -1.55
C ARG A 374 5.27 20.43 -1.69
N ILE A 375 4.98 19.89 -2.88
CA ILE A 375 3.75 19.14 -3.16
C ILE A 375 3.96 17.63 -2.92
N VAL A 376 5.12 17.08 -3.30
CA VAL A 376 5.34 15.62 -3.29
C VAL A 376 5.75 15.06 -1.91
N HIS A 377 6.43 15.83 -1.07
CA HIS A 377 6.93 15.32 0.22
C HIS A 377 5.81 14.85 1.18
N PRO A 378 4.70 15.60 1.38
CA PRO A 378 3.58 15.14 2.21
C PRO A 378 2.92 13.85 1.70
N LEU A 379 2.84 13.68 0.37
CA LEU A 379 2.25 12.48 -0.25
C LEU A 379 3.14 11.24 -0.06
N ARG A 380 4.47 11.39 -0.02
CA ARG A 380 5.37 10.28 0.27
C ARG A 380 5.26 9.79 1.70
N LEU A 381 5.23 10.71 2.66
CA LEU A 381 5.05 10.36 4.08
C LEU A 381 3.72 9.61 4.29
N LEU A 382 2.66 10.05 3.61
CA LEU A 382 1.37 9.39 3.68
C LEU A 382 1.37 8.01 2.99
N ALA A 383 2.13 7.84 1.90
CA ALA A 383 2.31 6.54 1.25
C ALA A 383 3.13 5.57 2.11
N GLU A 384 4.17 6.06 2.79
CA GLU A 384 4.95 5.29 3.77
C GLU A 384 4.08 4.85 4.94
N GLU A 385 3.25 5.75 5.48
CA GLU A 385 2.34 5.46 6.58
C GLU A 385 1.25 4.45 6.20
N ALA A 386 0.70 4.55 4.99
CA ALA A 386 -0.22 3.55 4.45
C ALA A 386 0.46 2.18 4.28
N ASN A 387 1.74 2.15 3.89
CA ASN A 387 2.50 0.92 3.72
C ASN A 387 2.85 0.28 5.08
N SER A 388 3.21 1.07 6.09
CA SER A 388 3.41 0.60 7.48
C SER A 388 2.13 0.01 8.07
N ALA A 389 0.98 0.65 7.84
CA ALA A 389 -0.31 0.10 8.25
C ALA A 389 -0.63 -1.22 7.51
N ALA A 390 -0.27 -1.34 6.24
CA ALA A 390 -0.41 -2.58 5.47
C ALA A 390 0.52 -3.71 5.96
N SER A 391 1.67 -3.37 6.55
CA SER A 391 2.57 -4.32 7.21
C SER A 391 2.27 -4.54 8.69
N PHE A 392 1.10 -4.12 9.19
CA PHE A 392 0.69 -4.22 10.60
C PHE A 392 1.63 -3.54 11.62
N ASP A 393 2.43 -2.56 11.19
CA ASP A 393 3.27 -1.75 12.09
C ASP A 393 2.52 -0.49 12.53
N PHE A 394 2.10 -0.49 13.80
CA PHE A 394 1.34 0.59 14.42
C PHE A 394 2.13 1.36 15.50
N SER A 395 3.46 1.34 15.42
CA SER A 395 4.30 2.18 16.29
C SER A 395 4.01 3.69 16.10
N PRO A 396 4.10 4.52 17.16
CA PRO A 396 3.82 5.95 17.06
C PRO A 396 4.94 6.68 16.30
N THR A 397 4.71 7.04 15.05
CA THR A 397 5.59 7.93 14.29
C THR A 397 5.32 9.39 14.67
N THR A 398 6.24 9.99 15.40
CA THR A 398 6.15 11.40 15.77
C THR A 398 6.26 12.32 14.55
N ARG A 399 5.27 13.22 14.39
CA ARG A 399 5.21 14.45 13.54
C ARG A 399 4.55 14.32 12.16
N LEU A 400 3.22 14.42 12.13
CA LEU A 400 2.51 14.97 10.98
C LEU A 400 2.09 16.42 11.32
N ARG A 401 2.81 17.39 10.75
CA ARG A 401 2.36 18.78 10.73
C ARG A 401 1.23 18.88 9.70
N ARG A 402 0.15 19.59 10.03
CA ARG A 402 -0.96 19.91 9.13
C ARG A 402 -0.44 20.29 7.74
N SER A 403 -0.96 19.62 6.70
CA SER A 403 -0.64 20.01 5.34
C SER A 403 -1.32 21.34 5.02
N ARG A 404 -0.66 22.22 4.27
CA ARG A 404 -1.32 23.44 3.74
C ARG A 404 -2.24 23.14 2.56
N ILE A 405 -2.21 21.90 2.05
CA ILE A 405 -3.07 21.40 0.98
C ILE A 405 -4.22 20.63 1.64
N ALA A 406 -5.45 21.11 1.46
CA ALA A 406 -6.63 20.62 2.17
C ALA A 406 -6.90 19.13 1.89
N GLU A 407 -6.68 18.68 0.65
CA GLU A 407 -6.87 17.30 0.22
C GLU A 407 -5.89 16.35 0.93
N VAL A 408 -4.65 16.78 1.12
CA VAL A 408 -3.62 15.99 1.80
C VAL A 408 -3.89 15.92 3.30
N ASP A 409 -4.36 17.01 3.92
CA ASP A 409 -4.70 17.04 5.35
C ASP A 409 -5.89 16.13 5.68
N LEU A 410 -6.93 16.14 4.82
CA LEU A 410 -8.08 15.26 4.95
C LEU A 410 -7.68 13.79 4.84
N LEU A 411 -6.81 13.45 3.88
CA LEU A 411 -6.29 12.10 3.72
C LEU A 411 -5.43 11.66 4.91
N THR A 412 -4.60 12.55 5.44
CA THR A 412 -3.74 12.30 6.62
C THR A 412 -4.57 11.97 7.86
N ASN A 413 -5.66 12.72 8.09
CA ASN A 413 -6.56 12.47 9.22
C ASN A 413 -7.29 11.11 9.06
N ALA A 414 -7.74 10.79 7.85
CA ALA A 414 -8.41 9.52 7.58
C ALA A 414 -7.49 8.30 7.80
N THR A 415 -6.24 8.35 7.31
CA THR A 415 -5.25 7.27 7.53
C THR A 415 -4.86 7.13 9.00
N THR A 416 -4.68 8.24 9.71
CA THR A 416 -4.36 8.22 11.16
C THR A 416 -5.48 7.59 11.98
N HIS A 417 -6.74 7.94 11.70
CA HIS A 417 -7.89 7.34 12.37
C HIS A 417 -7.99 5.83 12.08
N MET A 418 -7.85 5.42 10.81
CA MET A 418 -7.88 4.01 10.42
C MET A 418 -6.80 3.19 11.16
N ARG A 419 -5.56 3.71 11.22
CA ARG A 419 -4.43 3.10 11.93
C ARG A 419 -4.75 2.83 13.40
N SER A 420 -5.30 3.84 14.09
CA SER A 420 -5.67 3.71 15.49
C SER A 420 -6.77 2.67 15.72
N THR A 421 -7.79 2.63 14.85
CA THR A 421 -8.90 1.67 14.95
C THR A 421 -8.43 0.24 14.72
N ILE A 422 -7.60 0.00 13.70
CA ILE A 422 -7.07 -1.35 13.39
C ILE A 422 -6.16 -1.85 14.52
N SER A 423 -5.26 -1.00 15.02
CA SER A 423 -4.39 -1.37 16.14
C SER A 423 -5.18 -1.74 17.39
N ARG A 424 -6.23 -0.97 17.72
CA ARG A 424 -7.13 -1.31 18.84
C ARG A 424 -7.85 -2.64 18.61
N PHE A 425 -8.42 -2.85 17.42
CA PHE A 425 -9.09 -4.11 17.09
C PHE A 425 -8.18 -5.33 17.26
N LEU A 426 -6.94 -5.27 16.75
CA LEU A 426 -5.99 -6.38 16.83
C LEU A 426 -5.55 -6.68 18.26
N ASN A 427 -5.31 -5.64 19.08
CA ASN A 427 -4.93 -5.82 20.48
C ASN A 427 -6.06 -6.49 21.27
N VAL A 428 -7.30 -6.03 21.08
CA VAL A 428 -8.47 -6.63 21.75
C VAL A 428 -8.69 -8.07 21.26
N SER A 429 -8.64 -8.31 19.96
CA SER A 429 -8.78 -9.66 19.39
C SER A 429 -7.72 -10.64 19.91
N ALA A 430 -6.47 -10.19 20.06
CA ALA A 430 -5.40 -10.99 20.63
C ALA A 430 -5.63 -11.31 22.12
N ALA A 431 -6.09 -10.33 22.90
CA ALA A 431 -6.43 -10.53 24.32
C ALA A 431 -7.58 -11.55 24.48
N LEU A 432 -8.64 -11.40 23.68
CA LEU A 432 -9.80 -12.30 23.66
C LEU A 432 -9.41 -13.75 23.36
N ASN A 433 -8.55 -13.98 22.38
CA ASN A 433 -8.14 -15.34 22.00
C ASN A 433 -7.15 -15.98 23.00
N SER A 434 -6.55 -15.21 23.90
CA SER A 434 -5.58 -15.73 24.87
C SER A 434 -6.21 -16.19 26.19
N GLU A 435 -7.43 -15.75 26.49
CA GLU A 435 -8.04 -16.00 27.79
C GLU A 435 -8.78 -17.35 27.83
N MET A 436 -8.25 -18.25 28.68
CA MET A 436 -8.70 -19.64 28.79
C MET A 436 -9.79 -19.82 29.85
N ARG A 437 -10.38 -18.76 30.40
CA ARG A 437 -11.48 -18.87 31.38
C ARG A 437 -12.64 -18.02 30.93
N LEU A 438 -13.81 -18.62 30.79
CA LEU A 438 -15.01 -17.91 30.32
C LEU A 438 -15.28 -16.65 31.15
N GLU A 439 -15.24 -16.73 32.47
CA GLU A 439 -15.47 -15.59 33.37
C GLU A 439 -14.52 -14.42 33.09
N ARG A 440 -13.22 -14.70 32.97
CA ARG A 440 -12.20 -13.68 32.67
C ARG A 440 -12.30 -13.18 31.24
N LEU A 441 -12.63 -14.06 30.29
CA LEU A 441 -12.85 -13.68 28.90
C LEU A 441 -13.98 -12.66 28.83
N LEU A 442 -15.09 -12.90 29.53
CA LEU A 442 -16.22 -11.97 29.58
C LEU A 442 -15.83 -10.62 30.20
N ASP A 443 -14.94 -10.62 31.21
CA ASP A 443 -14.38 -9.37 31.79
C ASP A 443 -13.52 -8.63 30.76
N VAL A 444 -12.59 -9.33 30.11
CA VAL A 444 -11.71 -8.76 29.08
C VAL A 444 -12.52 -8.22 27.92
N VAL A 445 -13.53 -8.95 27.41
CA VAL A 445 -14.48 -8.47 26.40
C VAL A 445 -15.06 -7.14 26.83
N LEU A 446 -15.69 -7.10 28.01
CA LEU A 446 -16.40 -5.91 28.45
C LEU A 446 -15.45 -4.72 28.67
N ASP A 447 -14.30 -4.95 29.30
CA ASP A 447 -13.31 -3.92 29.56
C ASP A 447 -12.68 -3.38 28.27
N ASP A 448 -12.29 -4.25 27.36
CA ASP A 448 -11.65 -3.83 26.12
C ASP A 448 -12.62 -3.14 25.16
N VAL A 449 -13.86 -3.64 25.03
CA VAL A 449 -14.88 -2.96 24.20
C VAL A 449 -15.18 -1.58 24.78
N ALA A 450 -15.39 -1.49 26.10
CA ALA A 450 -15.72 -0.22 26.73
C ALA A 450 -14.55 0.79 26.66
N LEU A 451 -13.30 0.34 26.79
CA LEU A 451 -12.11 1.18 26.59
C LEU A 451 -11.99 1.65 25.14
N ALA A 452 -12.17 0.75 24.17
CA ALA A 452 -12.03 1.08 22.76
C ALA A 452 -13.10 2.08 22.28
N THR A 453 -14.29 2.04 22.88
CA THR A 453 -15.45 2.87 22.55
C THR A 453 -15.59 4.13 23.41
N GLN A 454 -14.73 4.30 24.43
CA GLN A 454 -14.83 5.35 25.45
C GLN A 454 -16.18 5.33 26.19
N ALA A 455 -16.73 4.14 26.43
CA ALA A 455 -17.94 3.98 27.22
C ALA A 455 -17.69 4.31 28.70
N ARG A 456 -18.64 4.98 29.35
CA ARG A 456 -18.59 5.32 30.79
C ARG A 456 -18.85 4.10 31.66
N SER A 457 -19.79 3.26 31.24
CA SER A 457 -20.16 2.01 31.88
C SER A 457 -20.62 1.00 30.83
N GLY A 458 -20.71 -0.27 31.22
CA GLY A 458 -21.23 -1.31 30.34
C GLY A 458 -21.60 -2.59 31.08
N ALA A 459 -22.41 -3.43 30.43
CA ALA A 459 -22.84 -4.72 30.95
C ALA A 459 -22.93 -5.76 29.82
N LEU A 460 -22.60 -7.00 30.16
CA LEU A 460 -22.65 -8.15 29.27
C LEU A 460 -23.69 -9.15 29.78
N TYR A 461 -24.63 -9.52 28.92
CA TYR A 461 -25.68 -10.49 29.21
C TYR A 461 -25.50 -11.71 28.32
N LEU A 462 -25.49 -12.90 28.90
CA LEU A 462 -25.50 -14.15 28.15
C LEU A 462 -26.91 -14.71 28.04
N TYR A 463 -27.24 -15.26 26.88
CA TYR A 463 -28.52 -15.88 26.61
C TYR A 463 -28.53 -17.34 27.02
N ASP A 464 -29.55 -17.71 27.79
CA ASP A 464 -29.86 -19.09 28.10
C ASP A 464 -31.09 -19.54 27.28
N PRO A 465 -30.90 -20.45 26.30
CA PRO A 465 -31.97 -20.91 25.44
C PRO A 465 -33.02 -21.76 26.16
N GLU A 466 -32.67 -22.44 27.26
CA GLU A 466 -33.62 -23.29 28.00
C GLU A 466 -34.59 -22.45 28.82
N THR A 467 -34.07 -21.43 29.50
CA THR A 467 -34.89 -20.55 30.35
C THR A 467 -35.42 -19.32 29.63
N ARG A 468 -35.03 -19.11 28.36
CA ARG A 468 -35.32 -17.92 27.53
C ARG A 468 -35.04 -16.62 28.27
N SER A 469 -33.94 -16.59 28.99
CA SER A 469 -33.55 -15.47 29.85
C SER A 469 -32.15 -14.95 29.52
N LEU A 470 -31.96 -13.66 29.73
CA LEU A 470 -30.68 -12.98 29.65
C LEU A 470 -30.16 -12.83 31.07
N LYS A 471 -29.13 -13.59 31.38
CA LYS A 471 -28.43 -13.50 32.66
C LYS A 471 -27.24 -12.57 32.48
N ARG A 472 -27.17 -11.54 33.32
CA ARG A 472 -26.01 -10.68 33.40
C ARG A 472 -24.80 -11.47 33.86
N SER A 473 -23.74 -11.46 33.06
CA SER A 473 -22.49 -12.13 33.38
C SER A 473 -21.45 -11.18 33.94
N GLN A 474 -21.25 -10.01 33.33
CA GLN A 474 -20.23 -9.03 33.76
C GLN A 474 -20.72 -7.58 33.67
N VAL A 475 -20.14 -6.69 34.49
CA VAL A 475 -20.47 -5.24 34.54
C VAL A 475 -19.25 -4.39 34.86
N ARG A 476 -19.18 -3.20 34.23
CA ARG A 476 -18.15 -2.19 34.44
C ARG A 476 -18.77 -0.81 34.72
N GLY A 477 -18.39 -0.12 35.80
CA GLY A 477 -18.86 1.25 36.10
C GLY A 477 -18.90 1.62 37.59
N SER A 478 -19.29 2.87 37.92
CA SER A 478 -19.41 3.35 39.32
C SER A 478 -20.63 2.77 40.04
N LYS A 479 -20.59 2.70 41.38
CA LYS A 479 -21.62 2.06 42.23
C LYS A 479 -23.06 2.58 42.02
N GLU A 480 -23.24 3.81 41.55
CA GLU A 480 -24.56 4.42 41.30
C GLU A 480 -25.23 3.97 39.99
N SER A 481 -24.47 3.44 39.01
CA SER A 481 -24.99 2.91 37.72
C SER A 481 -25.28 1.39 37.77
N LEU A 482 -24.82 0.69 38.81
CA LEU A 482 -24.93 -0.77 38.93
C LEU A 482 -26.36 -1.30 39.17
N THR A 483 -27.28 -0.47 39.67
CA THR A 483 -28.65 -0.87 40.06
C THR A 483 -29.55 -1.23 38.88
N ASP A 484 -29.35 -0.60 37.72
CA ASP A 484 -30.17 -0.89 36.53
C ASP A 484 -29.70 -2.14 35.78
N TYR A 485 -28.39 -2.39 35.78
CA TYR A 485 -27.84 -3.56 35.08
C TYR A 485 -27.99 -4.87 35.87
N ALA A 486 -28.30 -4.87 37.17
CA ALA A 486 -28.23 -6.06 38.05
C ALA A 486 -29.30 -7.15 37.88
N LYS A 487 -30.20 -7.04 36.91
CA LYS A 487 -31.38 -7.90 36.82
C LYS A 487 -31.16 -9.05 35.84
N VAL A 488 -31.73 -10.22 36.15
CA VAL A 488 -31.98 -11.26 35.15
C VAL A 488 -33.21 -10.83 34.37
N LEU A 489 -33.07 -10.69 33.05
CA LEU A 489 -34.14 -10.21 32.18
C LEU A 489 -34.77 -11.40 31.45
N ARG A 490 -36.10 -11.49 31.43
CA ARG A 490 -36.81 -12.52 30.67
C ARG A 490 -37.35 -11.93 29.38
N CYS A 491 -36.98 -12.54 28.25
CA CYS A 491 -37.37 -12.03 26.93
C CYS A 491 -38.90 -11.97 26.73
N GLU A 492 -39.66 -12.80 27.45
CA GLU A 492 -41.12 -12.84 27.37
C GLU A 492 -41.85 -11.86 28.31
N LYS A 493 -41.18 -11.39 29.38
CA LYS A 493 -41.81 -10.54 30.41
C LYS A 493 -41.31 -9.10 30.40
N ASP A 494 -40.04 -8.89 30.11
CA ASP A 494 -39.38 -7.60 30.14
C ASP A 494 -39.28 -6.98 28.74
N VAL A 495 -40.32 -7.15 27.91
CA VAL A 495 -40.31 -6.89 26.45
C VAL A 495 -39.93 -5.44 26.13
N ASP A 496 -40.31 -4.48 26.96
CA ASP A 496 -40.03 -3.06 26.73
C ASP A 496 -38.57 -2.66 27.05
N HIS A 497 -37.79 -3.55 27.67
CA HIS A 497 -36.41 -3.25 28.02
C HIS A 497 -35.51 -3.22 26.76
N PRO A 498 -34.64 -2.20 26.57
CA PRO A 498 -33.79 -2.10 25.36
C PRO A 498 -32.95 -3.35 25.09
N VAL A 499 -32.40 -3.97 26.14
CA VAL A 499 -31.62 -5.22 26.04
C VAL A 499 -32.45 -6.39 25.53
N VAL A 500 -33.73 -6.46 25.94
CA VAL A 500 -34.67 -7.49 25.50
C VAL A 500 -35.12 -7.22 24.06
N GLN A 501 -35.35 -5.96 23.69
CA GLN A 501 -35.65 -5.56 22.32
C GLN A 501 -34.53 -5.97 21.36
N VAL A 502 -33.25 -5.72 21.73
CA VAL A 502 -32.10 -6.19 20.96
C VAL A 502 -32.06 -7.70 20.86
N ALA A 503 -32.37 -8.43 21.93
CA ALA A 503 -32.39 -9.89 21.90
C ALA A 503 -33.50 -10.46 21.00
N ILE A 504 -34.69 -9.84 21.00
CA ILE A 504 -35.82 -10.25 20.16
C ILE A 504 -35.56 -9.89 18.69
N GLN A 505 -35.05 -8.68 18.43
CA GLN A 505 -34.87 -8.15 17.08
C GLN A 505 -33.52 -8.48 16.46
N ARG A 506 -32.55 -8.96 17.25
CA ARG A 506 -31.18 -9.32 16.84
C ARG A 506 -30.42 -8.17 16.15
N CYS A 507 -30.72 -6.92 16.52
CA CYS A 507 -30.16 -5.73 15.89
C CYS A 507 -29.58 -4.75 16.92
N SER A 508 -28.73 -3.82 16.49
CA SER A 508 -28.21 -2.77 17.37
C SER A 508 -29.24 -1.66 17.58
N ILE A 509 -29.43 -1.23 18.83
CA ILE A 509 -30.39 -0.16 19.19
C ILE A 509 -29.67 0.87 20.05
N ALA A 510 -29.82 2.15 19.68
CA ALA A 510 -29.39 3.30 20.48
C ALA A 510 -30.63 3.94 21.15
N GLY A 511 -30.61 4.09 22.47
CA GLY A 511 -31.69 4.70 23.26
C GLY A 511 -31.14 5.64 24.34
N LYS A 512 -31.93 6.61 24.81
CA LYS A 512 -31.49 7.54 25.88
C LYS A 512 -31.84 7.01 27.26
N ILE A 513 -30.88 7.09 28.20
CA ILE A 513 -31.17 6.98 29.63
C ILE A 513 -31.22 8.39 30.22
N ASP A 514 -32.39 8.72 30.75
CA ASP A 514 -32.67 9.81 31.69
C ASP A 514 -32.33 11.27 31.28
N ALA A 515 -32.67 12.19 32.18
CA ALA A 515 -32.57 13.65 32.04
C ALA A 515 -31.13 14.20 31.93
N SER A 516 -30.09 13.37 32.11
CA SER A 516 -28.67 13.73 31.99
C SER A 516 -28.14 13.62 30.55
N GLY A 517 -28.87 12.97 29.65
CA GLY A 517 -28.57 12.94 28.21
C GLY A 517 -27.59 11.85 27.75
N ALA A 518 -27.31 10.83 28.56
CA ALA A 518 -26.45 9.70 28.18
C ALA A 518 -27.17 8.74 27.20
N GLU A 519 -26.49 8.34 26.12
CA GLU A 519 -27.00 7.37 25.14
C GLU A 519 -26.49 5.97 25.46
N LEU A 520 -27.45 5.05 25.65
CA LEU A 520 -27.24 3.62 25.76
C LEU A 520 -27.16 3.01 24.37
N PHE A 521 -26.16 2.18 24.15
CA PHE A 521 -26.01 1.39 22.94
C PHE A 521 -26.03 -0.09 23.31
N ALA A 522 -27.01 -0.82 22.79
CA ALA A 522 -27.12 -2.27 22.96
C ALA A 522 -26.91 -2.97 21.62
N VAL A 523 -26.11 -4.04 21.61
CA VAL A 523 -25.76 -4.80 20.42
C VAL A 523 -25.87 -6.29 20.70
N ALA A 524 -26.45 -7.03 19.76
CA ALA A 524 -26.54 -8.48 19.84
C ALA A 524 -25.15 -9.10 19.60
N LEU A 525 -24.78 -10.04 20.46
CA LEU A 525 -23.62 -10.90 20.27
C LEU A 525 -24.07 -12.09 19.44
N GLU A 526 -23.70 -12.08 18.16
CA GLU A 526 -24.04 -13.15 17.23
C GLU A 526 -22.78 -13.81 16.67
N THR A 527 -22.88 -15.13 16.51
CA THR A 527 -21.87 -15.94 15.83
C THR A 527 -21.91 -15.67 14.33
N LEU A 528 -20.92 -16.17 13.58
CA LEU A 528 -20.92 -16.07 12.12
C LEU A 528 -22.12 -16.78 11.47
N GLU A 529 -22.70 -17.73 12.17
CA GLU A 529 -23.88 -18.51 11.77
C GLU A 529 -25.20 -17.84 12.18
N LYS A 530 -25.14 -16.62 12.74
CA LYS A 530 -26.26 -15.85 13.29
C LYS A 530 -26.96 -16.54 14.48
N GLU A 531 -26.22 -17.33 15.24
CA GLU A 531 -26.70 -17.80 16.53
C GLU A 531 -26.56 -16.69 17.56
N PHE A 532 -27.58 -16.53 18.40
CA PHE A 532 -27.65 -15.47 19.39
C PHE A 532 -27.01 -15.94 20.71
N VAL A 533 -25.86 -15.36 21.05
CA VAL A 533 -25.06 -15.71 22.24
C VAL A 533 -25.44 -14.85 23.44
N GLY A 534 -25.79 -13.59 23.20
CA GLY A 534 -26.05 -12.62 24.27
C GLY A 534 -26.18 -11.19 23.79
N VAL A 535 -26.10 -10.24 24.71
CA VAL A 535 -26.20 -8.80 24.44
C VAL A 535 -25.08 -8.07 25.17
N LEU A 536 -24.39 -7.19 24.45
CA LEU A 536 -23.46 -6.22 25.03
C LEU A 536 -24.13 -4.85 25.08
N VAL A 537 -24.01 -4.18 26.22
CA VAL A 537 -24.67 -2.92 26.52
C VAL A 537 -23.63 -1.93 26.99
N LEU A 538 -23.56 -0.75 26.36
CA LEU A 538 -22.54 0.27 26.60
C LEU A 538 -23.18 1.65 26.78
N GLU A 539 -22.74 2.40 27.77
CA GLU A 539 -23.10 3.81 27.97
C GLU A 539 -22.07 4.71 27.27
N LEU A 540 -22.41 5.26 26.10
CA LEU A 540 -21.46 6.02 25.29
C LEU A 540 -21.37 7.48 25.76
N THR A 541 -20.16 8.05 25.79
CA THR A 541 -19.91 9.44 26.18
C THR A 541 -20.19 10.46 25.06
N ARG A 542 -20.32 10.01 23.81
CA ARG A 542 -20.68 10.86 22.67
C ARG A 542 -21.99 10.38 22.03
N PRO A 543 -22.86 11.30 21.60
CA PRO A 543 -24.08 10.92 20.89
C PRO A 543 -23.74 10.27 19.55
N VAL A 544 -24.45 9.20 19.22
CA VAL A 544 -24.32 8.50 17.93
C VAL A 544 -25.06 9.30 16.87
N GLU A 545 -24.37 9.75 15.81
CA GLU A 545 -25.05 10.50 14.75
C GLU A 545 -25.97 9.60 13.93
N PRO A 546 -27.23 10.00 13.67
CA PRO A 546 -28.13 9.22 12.83
C PRO A 546 -27.57 9.12 11.41
N SER A 547 -27.62 7.91 10.84
CA SER A 547 -27.07 7.59 9.51
C SER A 547 -27.53 8.60 8.45
N ARG A 548 -26.64 9.49 8.01
CA ARG A 548 -26.90 10.40 6.87
C ARG A 548 -26.39 9.75 5.58
N LYS A 549 -27.26 9.66 4.56
CA LYS A 549 -26.94 9.12 3.22
C LYS A 549 -26.37 7.68 3.21
N GLY A 550 -26.92 6.79 4.04
CA GLY A 550 -26.56 5.36 4.04
C GLY A 550 -25.17 5.02 4.59
N ARG A 551 -24.46 6.00 5.19
CA ARG A 551 -23.17 5.78 5.87
C ARG A 551 -23.42 5.62 7.37
N ARG A 552 -23.14 4.43 7.92
CA ARG A 552 -23.20 4.15 9.37
C ARG A 552 -22.11 4.93 10.10
N ASP A 553 -22.37 5.30 11.37
CA ASP A 553 -21.34 5.87 12.25
C ASP A 553 -20.17 4.89 12.37
N PRO A 554 -18.91 5.32 12.16
CA PRO A 554 -17.74 4.47 12.30
C PRO A 554 -17.63 3.75 13.65
N LEU A 555 -18.15 4.35 14.73
CA LEU A 555 -18.19 3.74 16.06
C LEU A 555 -19.14 2.54 16.09
N VAL A 556 -20.31 2.69 15.50
CA VAL A 556 -21.34 1.63 15.45
C VAL A 556 -20.80 0.44 14.66
N ALA A 557 -20.21 0.69 13.49
CA ALA A 557 -19.59 -0.36 12.69
C ALA A 557 -18.45 -1.07 13.44
N PHE A 558 -17.66 -0.32 14.22
CA PHE A 558 -16.60 -0.88 15.05
C PHE A 558 -17.15 -1.74 16.21
N ILE A 559 -18.17 -1.26 16.92
CA ILE A 559 -18.82 -2.00 18.01
C ILE A 559 -19.42 -3.30 17.49
N GLU A 560 -20.15 -3.27 16.37
CA GLU A 560 -20.73 -4.46 15.75
C GLU A 560 -19.65 -5.48 15.38
N ALA A 561 -18.57 -5.05 14.72
CA ALA A 561 -17.48 -5.93 14.33
C ALA A 561 -16.79 -6.59 15.55
N LEU A 562 -16.56 -5.82 16.62
CA LEU A 562 -15.89 -6.32 17.82
C LEU A 562 -16.81 -7.23 18.65
N SER A 563 -18.12 -6.96 18.64
CA SER A 563 -19.16 -7.78 19.25
C SER A 563 -19.26 -9.15 18.60
N SER A 564 -19.14 -9.24 17.27
CA SER A 564 -19.08 -10.53 16.57
C SER A 564 -17.84 -11.34 16.94
N THR A 565 -16.65 -10.71 17.03
CA THR A 565 -15.43 -11.40 17.48
C THR A 565 -15.57 -11.91 18.91
N ALA A 566 -16.13 -11.10 19.81
CA ALA A 566 -16.39 -11.49 21.19
C ALA A 566 -17.40 -12.65 21.28
N ALA A 567 -18.48 -12.63 20.47
CA ALA A 567 -19.47 -13.69 20.43
C ALA A 567 -18.84 -15.05 20.07
N VAL A 568 -17.99 -15.08 19.03
CA VAL A 568 -17.27 -16.28 18.60
C VAL A 568 -16.33 -16.79 19.68
N ALA A 569 -15.59 -15.90 20.36
CA ALA A 569 -14.69 -16.29 21.45
C ALA A 569 -15.46 -16.90 22.64
N ILE A 570 -16.57 -16.27 23.04
CA ILE A 570 -17.45 -16.74 24.12
C ILE A 570 -18.03 -18.11 23.79
N GLU A 571 -18.56 -18.28 22.58
CA GLU A 571 -19.12 -19.54 22.11
C GLU A 571 -18.06 -20.65 22.08
N THR A 572 -16.90 -20.37 21.49
CA THR A 572 -15.78 -21.33 21.43
C THR A 572 -15.41 -21.79 22.83
N ARG A 573 -15.31 -20.87 23.79
CA ARG A 573 -14.99 -21.21 25.17
C ARG A 573 -16.09 -22.07 25.83
N ARG A 574 -17.36 -21.71 25.65
CA ARG A 574 -18.50 -22.49 26.15
C ARG A 574 -18.54 -23.89 25.55
N LEU A 575 -18.21 -24.03 24.27
CA LEU A 575 -18.16 -25.31 23.57
C LEU A 575 -17.03 -26.20 24.09
N VAL A 576 -15.83 -25.62 24.31
CA VAL A 576 -14.71 -26.34 24.95
C VAL A 576 -15.08 -26.80 26.36
N ASP A 577 -15.67 -25.93 27.19
CA ASP A 577 -16.08 -26.28 28.55
C ASP A 577 -17.16 -27.39 28.55
N SER A 578 -18.09 -27.35 27.59
CA SER A 578 -19.12 -28.38 27.42
C SER A 578 -18.54 -29.72 26.95
N GLN A 579 -17.55 -29.70 26.05
CA GLN A 579 -16.84 -30.91 25.62
C GLN A 579 -16.06 -31.56 26.77
N LYS A 580 -15.39 -30.76 27.62
CA LYS A 580 -14.72 -31.26 28.83
C LYS A 580 -15.71 -31.91 29.79
N ALA A 581 -16.84 -31.25 30.07
CA ALA A 581 -17.87 -31.79 30.95
C ALA A 581 -18.47 -33.11 30.41
N LEU A 582 -18.68 -33.21 29.09
CA LEU A 582 -19.15 -34.44 28.46
C LEU A 582 -18.13 -35.57 28.59
N LEU A 583 -16.84 -35.28 28.34
CA LEU A 583 -15.75 -36.26 28.49
C LEU A 583 -15.67 -36.78 29.94
N GLU A 584 -15.73 -35.88 30.92
CA GLU A 584 -15.72 -36.24 32.34
C GLU A 584 -16.91 -37.12 32.71
N ALA A 585 -18.12 -36.77 32.26
CA ALA A 585 -19.31 -37.58 32.47
C ALA A 585 -19.20 -38.98 31.83
N MET A 586 -18.60 -39.08 30.63
CA MET A 586 -18.34 -40.37 29.98
C MET A 586 -17.33 -41.21 30.76
N ILE A 587 -16.25 -40.61 31.27
CA ILE A 587 -15.25 -41.30 32.10
C ILE A 587 -15.90 -41.86 33.37
N GLN A 588 -16.66 -41.03 34.08
CA GLN A 588 -17.37 -41.44 35.30
C GLN A 588 -18.41 -42.54 35.02
N LEU A 589 -19.11 -42.47 33.89
CA LEU A 589 -20.06 -43.51 33.46
C LEU A 589 -19.34 -44.83 33.19
N LEU A 590 -18.23 -44.82 32.44
CA LEU A 590 -17.47 -46.03 32.12
C LEU A 590 -16.90 -46.67 33.40
N ALA A 591 -16.27 -45.87 34.25
CA ALA A 591 -15.74 -46.34 35.53
C ALA A 591 -16.86 -46.90 36.43
N GLY A 592 -18.00 -46.22 36.51
CA GLY A 592 -19.17 -46.71 37.23
C GLY A 592 -19.76 -48.01 36.66
N ALA A 593 -19.73 -48.19 35.35
CA ALA A 593 -20.19 -49.42 34.70
C ALA A 593 -19.22 -50.60 34.95
N ILE A 594 -17.91 -50.34 35.01
CA ILE A 594 -16.89 -51.33 35.39
C ILE A 594 -17.09 -51.71 36.86
N ASP A 595 -17.32 -50.74 37.74
CA ASP A 595 -17.65 -50.99 39.15
C ASP A 595 -18.96 -51.80 39.32
N ALA A 596 -19.94 -51.61 38.44
CA ALA A 596 -21.20 -52.36 38.52
C ALA A 596 -21.11 -53.82 38.03
N LYS A 597 -20.07 -54.18 37.27
CA LYS A 597 -19.89 -55.52 36.66
C LYS A 597 -19.57 -56.60 37.70
N SER A 598 -19.02 -56.20 38.84
CA SER A 598 -18.60 -57.09 39.92
C SER A 598 -19.13 -56.47 41.22
N PRO A 599 -19.94 -57.17 42.05
CA PRO A 599 -20.48 -56.64 43.31
C PRO A 599 -19.44 -56.08 44.31
N TYR A 600 -18.15 -56.18 43.98
CA TYR A 600 -16.98 -56.09 44.84
C TYR A 600 -16.21 -54.78 44.67
N THR A 601 -16.60 -53.96 43.68
CA THR A 601 -16.01 -52.66 43.33
C THR A 601 -16.95 -51.50 43.68
N GLY A 602 -17.90 -51.68 44.60
CA GLY A 602 -18.95 -50.73 45.00
C GLY A 602 -18.45 -49.30 45.29
N GLY A 603 -18.35 -48.47 44.24
CA GLY A 603 -17.83 -47.11 44.33
C GLY A 603 -16.31 -47.02 44.53
N HIS A 604 -15.57 -48.12 44.35
CA HIS A 604 -14.11 -48.18 44.42
C HIS A 604 -13.47 -47.20 43.42
N CYS A 605 -13.85 -47.27 42.14
CA CYS A 605 -13.35 -46.36 41.12
C CYS A 605 -13.81 -44.91 41.34
N GLN A 606 -14.79 -44.67 42.21
CA GLN A 606 -15.23 -43.31 42.61
C GLN A 606 -14.42 -42.77 43.81
N ARG A 607 -13.96 -43.64 44.71
CA ARG A 607 -13.26 -43.28 45.94
C ARG A 607 -11.75 -43.17 45.77
N VAL A 608 -11.13 -44.05 44.98
CA VAL A 608 -9.69 -43.99 44.66
C VAL A 608 -9.28 -42.61 44.10
N PRO A 609 -10.00 -42.00 43.13
CA PRO A 609 -9.68 -40.66 42.65
C PRO A 609 -9.69 -39.57 43.72
N VAL A 610 -10.58 -39.69 44.71
CA VAL A 610 -10.63 -38.73 45.84
C VAL A 610 -9.37 -38.85 46.68
N LEU A 611 -8.97 -40.08 47.01
CA LEU A 611 -7.79 -40.35 47.82
C LEU A 611 -6.49 -39.98 47.09
N THR A 612 -6.38 -40.35 45.81
CA THR A 612 -5.28 -39.97 44.92
C THR A 612 -5.13 -38.45 44.86
N ARG A 613 -6.23 -37.71 44.70
CA ARG A 613 -6.20 -36.23 44.71
C ARG A 613 -5.74 -35.68 46.05
N MET A 614 -6.27 -36.19 47.17
CA MET A 614 -5.89 -35.73 48.50
C MET A 614 -4.39 -35.93 48.79
N LEU A 615 -3.81 -37.07 48.38
CA LEU A 615 -2.40 -37.33 48.55
C LEU A 615 -1.52 -36.54 47.56
N ALA A 616 -1.98 -36.36 46.31
CA ALA A 616 -1.31 -35.50 45.34
C ALA A 616 -1.26 -34.03 45.79
N ASP A 617 -2.35 -33.53 46.37
CA ASP A 617 -2.42 -32.20 46.98
C ASP A 617 -1.47 -32.07 48.17
N ALA A 618 -1.37 -33.09 49.02
CA ALA A 618 -0.43 -33.11 50.13
C ALA A 618 1.03 -33.10 49.63
N ALA A 619 1.34 -33.80 48.54
CA ALA A 619 2.66 -33.81 47.94
C ALA A 619 3.02 -32.46 47.31
N ASP A 620 2.07 -31.83 46.59
CA ASP A 620 2.24 -30.49 45.99
C ASP A 620 2.38 -29.38 47.05
N ALA A 621 1.68 -29.53 48.18
CA ALA A 621 1.75 -28.62 49.31
C ALA A 621 3.04 -28.75 50.14
N ALA A 622 3.75 -29.89 50.07
CA ALA A 622 4.99 -30.11 50.80
C ALA A 622 6.02 -29.00 50.49
N ARG A 623 6.72 -28.53 51.52
CA ARG A 623 7.75 -27.48 51.43
C ARG A 623 9.14 -27.99 51.78
N ASP A 624 9.21 -29.18 52.35
CA ASP A 624 10.39 -29.87 52.85
C ASP A 624 10.36 -31.36 52.47
N GLY A 625 11.51 -32.03 52.60
CA GLY A 625 11.64 -33.44 52.23
C GLY A 625 11.67 -33.70 50.71
N PRO A 626 11.43 -34.95 50.28
CA PRO A 626 11.62 -35.41 48.90
C PRO A 626 10.62 -34.81 47.90
N PHE A 627 9.48 -34.28 48.37
CA PHE A 627 8.42 -33.71 47.52
C PHE A 627 8.44 -32.18 47.43
N ARG A 628 9.44 -31.49 48.00
CA ARG A 628 9.49 -30.01 48.01
C ARG A 628 9.39 -29.40 46.60
N ASP A 629 10.03 -30.07 45.64
CA ASP A 629 10.18 -29.63 44.24
C ASP A 629 9.06 -30.18 43.35
N PHE A 630 8.20 -31.06 43.89
CA PHE A 630 7.03 -31.57 43.17
C PHE A 630 5.95 -30.48 43.13
N LYS A 631 5.54 -30.10 41.92
CA LYS A 631 4.47 -29.12 41.69
C LYS A 631 3.54 -29.65 40.61
N LEU A 632 2.23 -29.53 40.84
CA LEU A 632 1.22 -29.93 39.86
C LEU A 632 0.58 -28.69 39.22
N SER A 633 0.68 -28.59 37.90
CA SER A 633 -0.15 -27.65 37.14
C SER A 633 -1.60 -28.11 37.09
N GLU A 634 -2.52 -27.24 36.70
CA GLU A 634 -3.93 -27.62 36.47
C GLU A 634 -4.06 -28.74 35.43
N GLU A 635 -3.19 -28.74 34.42
CA GLU A 635 -3.17 -29.79 33.40
C GLU A 635 -2.68 -31.14 33.98
N ASP A 636 -1.67 -31.12 34.86
CA ASP A 636 -1.21 -32.33 35.54
C ASP A 636 -2.29 -32.88 36.49
N ARG A 637 -3.02 -31.99 37.19
CA ARG A 637 -4.14 -32.35 38.07
C ARG A 637 -5.26 -33.04 37.28
N GLU A 638 -5.57 -32.55 36.08
CA GLU A 638 -6.52 -33.18 35.16
C GLU A 638 -6.04 -34.58 34.74
N ALA A 639 -4.76 -34.75 34.39
CA ALA A 639 -4.19 -36.05 34.05
C ALA A 639 -4.23 -37.05 35.22
N VAL A 640 -3.87 -36.62 36.42
CA VAL A 640 -3.97 -37.45 37.65
C VAL A 640 -5.42 -37.87 37.91
N HIS A 641 -6.35 -36.93 37.78
CA HIS A 641 -7.78 -37.18 37.99
C HIS A 641 -8.32 -38.24 37.01
N ILE A 642 -8.07 -38.06 35.71
CA ILE A 642 -8.51 -39.00 34.68
C ILE A 642 -7.82 -40.36 34.82
N GLY A 643 -6.51 -40.37 35.09
CA GLY A 643 -5.75 -41.59 35.36
C GLY A 643 -6.30 -42.39 36.53
N ALA A 644 -6.72 -41.70 37.61
CA ALA A 644 -7.34 -42.35 38.76
C ALA A 644 -8.69 -42.98 38.45
N TRP A 645 -9.54 -42.30 37.68
CA TRP A 645 -10.85 -42.85 37.31
C TRP A 645 -10.75 -44.07 36.38
N LEU A 646 -9.69 -44.14 35.58
CA LEU A 646 -9.52 -45.18 34.56
C LEU A 646 -8.49 -46.25 34.94
N HIS A 647 -7.94 -46.24 36.16
CA HIS A 647 -6.87 -47.16 36.58
C HIS A 647 -7.28 -48.64 36.40
N ASP A 648 -8.56 -48.94 36.60
CA ASP A 648 -9.11 -50.29 36.56
C ASP A 648 -9.87 -50.62 35.26
N CYS A 649 -9.79 -49.77 34.23
CA CYS A 649 -10.67 -49.92 33.07
C CYS A 649 -10.49 -51.24 32.31
N GLY A 650 -9.31 -51.86 32.41
CA GLY A 650 -9.03 -53.17 31.84
C GLY A 650 -9.81 -54.33 32.47
N LYS A 651 -10.38 -54.21 33.68
CA LYS A 651 -11.21 -55.26 34.31
C LYS A 651 -12.47 -55.59 33.51
N ILE A 652 -12.81 -54.78 32.50
CA ILE A 652 -13.87 -55.08 31.54
C ILE A 652 -13.64 -56.40 30.78
N THR A 653 -12.38 -56.83 30.58
CA THR A 653 -12.06 -58.10 29.88
C THR A 653 -11.97 -59.30 30.82
N THR A 654 -11.75 -59.10 32.12
CA THR A 654 -11.63 -60.18 33.09
C THR A 654 -13.01 -60.80 33.37
N PRO A 655 -13.16 -62.15 33.34
CA PRO A 655 -14.43 -62.80 33.68
C PRO A 655 -14.82 -62.55 35.14
N GLU A 656 -16.10 -62.26 35.39
CA GLU A 656 -16.64 -61.95 36.74
C GLU A 656 -16.30 -63.06 37.75
N TYR A 657 -16.54 -64.32 37.38
CA TYR A 657 -16.25 -65.45 38.27
C TYR A 657 -14.77 -65.65 38.62
N VAL A 658 -13.84 -65.06 37.84
CA VAL A 658 -12.40 -65.07 38.16
C VAL A 658 -12.07 -63.95 39.15
N VAL A 659 -12.62 -62.75 38.92
CA VAL A 659 -12.47 -61.61 39.85
C VAL A 659 -13.04 -61.98 41.22
N ASP A 660 -14.15 -62.71 41.22
CA ASP A 660 -14.98 -62.93 42.40
C ASP A 660 -14.80 -64.35 42.99
N LYS A 661 -13.74 -65.05 42.58
CA LYS A 661 -13.51 -66.47 42.85
C LYS A 661 -13.34 -66.76 44.35
N ALA A 662 -14.44 -67.14 45.00
CA ALA A 662 -14.50 -67.36 46.45
C ALA A 662 -13.96 -68.73 46.91
N THR A 663 -13.97 -69.76 46.05
CA THR A 663 -13.46 -71.10 46.36
C THR A 663 -12.65 -71.67 45.20
N LYS A 664 -11.79 -72.67 45.44
CA LYS A 664 -10.84 -73.20 44.45
C LYS A 664 -11.53 -73.84 43.23
N LEU A 665 -12.65 -74.52 43.44
CA LEU A 665 -13.47 -75.16 42.39
C LEU A 665 -14.55 -74.24 41.81
N GLU A 666 -14.56 -72.96 42.20
CA GLU A 666 -15.49 -71.98 41.65
C GLU A 666 -15.16 -71.69 40.18
N SER A 667 -16.17 -71.76 39.33
CA SER A 667 -16.12 -71.33 37.93
C SER A 667 -17.33 -70.41 37.71
N ILE A 668 -18.13 -70.61 36.66
CA ILE A 668 -19.45 -69.95 36.58
C ILE A 668 -20.34 -70.36 37.78
N TYR A 669 -20.09 -71.54 38.36
CA TYR A 669 -20.64 -71.98 39.64
C TYR A 669 -19.61 -72.86 40.37
N ASN A 670 -19.89 -73.17 41.64
CA ASN A 670 -19.06 -74.01 42.48
C ASN A 670 -19.17 -75.49 42.12
N ARG A 671 -18.11 -76.06 41.55
CA ARG A 671 -18.11 -77.47 41.11
C ARG A 671 -17.98 -78.48 42.25
N ILE A 672 -17.87 -78.03 43.51
CA ILE A 672 -17.96 -78.91 44.68
C ILE A 672 -19.28 -79.70 44.73
N HIS A 673 -20.33 -79.18 44.10
CA HIS A 673 -21.64 -79.85 44.02
C HIS A 673 -21.58 -81.13 43.17
N GLU A 674 -20.79 -81.13 42.09
CA GLU A 674 -20.57 -82.33 41.27
C GLU A 674 -19.75 -83.37 42.03
N VAL A 675 -18.69 -82.93 42.70
CA VAL A 675 -17.87 -83.80 43.56
C VAL A 675 -18.74 -84.43 44.65
N ARG A 676 -19.58 -83.64 45.32
CA ARG A 676 -20.55 -84.12 46.32
C ARG A 676 -21.47 -85.18 45.73
N MET A 677 -22.00 -84.96 44.52
CA MET A 677 -22.85 -85.93 43.85
C MET A 677 -22.13 -87.27 43.62
N ARG A 678 -20.85 -87.25 43.23
CA ARG A 678 -20.05 -88.49 43.06
C ARG A 678 -19.84 -89.22 44.39
N PHE A 679 -19.64 -88.52 45.50
CA PHE A 679 -19.62 -89.13 46.83
C PHE A 679 -20.97 -89.77 47.19
N GLU A 680 -22.10 -89.13 46.89
CA GLU A 680 -23.43 -89.71 47.10
C GLU A 680 -23.67 -90.95 46.23
N VAL A 681 -23.14 -90.98 45.00
CA VAL A 681 -23.15 -92.18 44.14
C VAL A 681 -22.35 -93.32 44.78
N LEU A 682 -21.15 -93.05 45.29
CA LEU A 682 -20.34 -94.09 45.98
C LEU A 682 -21.05 -94.64 47.23
N LYS A 683 -21.74 -93.79 47.99
CA LYS A 683 -22.55 -94.22 49.13
C LYS A 683 -23.70 -95.13 48.69
N ARG A 684 -24.36 -94.80 47.58
CA ARG A 684 -25.43 -95.61 46.98
C ARG A 684 -24.91 -96.94 46.42
N ASP A 685 -23.76 -96.94 45.76
CA ASP A 685 -23.13 -98.15 45.23
C ASP A 685 -22.70 -99.10 46.35
N ALA A 686 -22.18 -98.58 47.47
CA ALA A 686 -21.88 -99.36 48.66
C ALA A 686 -23.14 -100.00 49.26
N GLU A 687 -24.25 -99.26 49.32
CA GLU A 687 -25.54 -99.78 49.78
C GLU A 687 -26.07 -100.87 48.83
N LEU A 688 -26.02 -100.65 47.52
CA LEU A 688 -26.42 -101.64 46.52
C LEU A 688 -25.57 -102.92 46.60
N ALA A 689 -24.27 -102.80 46.87
CA ALA A 689 -23.39 -103.95 47.05
C ALA A 689 -23.81 -104.79 48.26
N VAL A 690 -24.20 -104.14 49.37
CA VAL A 690 -24.72 -104.82 50.57
C VAL A 690 -26.02 -105.54 50.29
N TRP A 691 -26.98 -104.90 49.62
CA TRP A 691 -28.26 -105.55 49.29
C TRP A 691 -28.09 -106.71 48.30
N LYS A 692 -27.17 -106.60 47.33
CA LYS A 692 -26.80 -107.71 46.43
C LYS A 692 -26.15 -108.87 47.20
N ALA A 693 -25.26 -108.58 48.15
CA ALA A 693 -24.61 -109.59 48.99
C ALA A 693 -25.62 -110.27 49.94
N HIS A 694 -26.58 -109.51 50.47
CA HIS A 694 -27.67 -110.05 51.29
C HIS A 694 -28.59 -110.97 50.47
N ALA A 695 -28.98 -110.55 49.27
CA ALA A 695 -29.71 -111.40 48.33
C ALA A 695 -28.93 -112.67 47.95
N GLY A 696 -27.59 -112.62 48.01
CA GLY A 696 -26.67 -113.74 47.83
C GLY A 696 -26.42 -114.62 49.08
N GLY A 697 -27.09 -114.36 50.21
CA GLY A 697 -27.03 -115.18 51.42
C GLY A 697 -26.20 -114.62 52.59
N THR A 698 -25.71 -113.38 52.51
CA THR A 698 -24.93 -112.75 53.60
C THR A 698 -25.86 -112.26 54.73
N PRO A 699 -25.53 -112.49 56.02
CA PRO A 699 -26.33 -111.98 57.15
C PRO A 699 -26.43 -110.45 57.17
N GLU A 700 -27.66 -109.94 57.25
CA GLU A 700 -27.99 -108.51 57.23
C GLU A 700 -27.22 -107.66 58.26
N PRO A 701 -27.05 -108.08 59.54
CA PRO A 701 -26.45 -107.22 60.57
C PRO A 701 -24.97 -106.89 60.31
N ALA A 702 -24.18 -107.88 59.88
CA ALA A 702 -22.75 -107.69 59.60
C ALA A 702 -22.53 -106.86 58.33
N ALA A 703 -23.40 -107.02 57.33
CA ALA A 703 -23.34 -106.24 56.10
C ALA A 703 -23.71 -104.75 56.32
N MET A 704 -24.66 -104.48 57.23
CA MET A 704 -25.08 -103.13 57.59
C MET A 704 -24.03 -102.37 58.44
N GLU A 705 -23.28 -103.06 59.30
CA GLU A 705 -22.18 -102.46 60.05
C GLU A 705 -21.02 -102.04 59.13
N GLY A 706 -20.66 -102.91 58.18
CA GLY A 706 -19.69 -102.58 57.12
C GLY A 706 -20.11 -101.37 56.28
N LEU A 707 -21.40 -101.25 55.94
CA LEU A 707 -21.93 -100.10 55.20
C LEU A 707 -21.73 -98.78 55.97
N ARG A 708 -22.06 -98.76 57.26
CA ARG A 708 -21.91 -97.56 58.10
C ARG A 708 -20.46 -97.10 58.19
N ALA A 709 -19.50 -98.03 58.29
CA ALA A 709 -18.09 -97.70 58.30
C ALA A 709 -17.64 -97.06 56.97
N VAL A 710 -18.09 -97.62 55.84
CA VAL A 710 -17.81 -97.07 54.49
C VAL A 710 -18.41 -95.68 54.33
N TRP A 711 -19.68 -95.49 54.69
CA TRP A 711 -20.33 -94.17 54.66
C TRP A 711 -19.61 -93.15 55.52
N HIS A 712 -19.23 -93.52 56.74
CA HIS A 712 -18.48 -92.61 57.63
C HIS A 712 -17.14 -92.20 57.01
N THR A 713 -16.45 -93.12 56.35
CA THR A 713 -15.18 -92.83 55.65
C THR A 713 -15.39 -91.85 54.50
N LEU A 714 -16.42 -92.08 53.67
CA LEU A 714 -16.77 -91.21 52.55
C LEU A 714 -17.18 -89.81 53.03
N ASP A 715 -17.92 -89.70 54.15
CA ASP A 715 -18.31 -88.42 54.74
C ASP A 715 -17.08 -87.63 55.23
N GLN A 716 -16.11 -88.30 55.87
CA GLN A 716 -14.86 -87.69 56.30
C GLN A 716 -13.97 -87.24 55.13
N GLU A 717 -13.91 -88.05 54.07
CA GLU A 717 -13.16 -87.70 52.86
C GLU A 717 -13.79 -86.52 52.11
N PHE A 718 -15.12 -86.49 51.97
CA PHE A 718 -15.80 -85.34 51.38
C PHE A 718 -15.60 -84.08 52.23
N ALA A 719 -15.70 -84.18 53.56
CA ALA A 719 -15.46 -83.04 54.45
C ALA A 719 -14.04 -82.47 54.27
N PHE A 720 -13.04 -83.34 54.10
CA PHE A 720 -11.67 -82.93 53.79
C PHE A 720 -11.57 -82.21 52.44
N VAL A 721 -12.17 -82.76 51.37
CA VAL A 721 -12.18 -82.10 50.04
C VAL A 721 -12.90 -80.75 50.08
N ALA A 722 -14.02 -80.66 50.81
CA ALA A 722 -14.77 -79.43 50.99
C ALA A 722 -13.97 -78.36 51.73
N GLU A 723 -13.13 -78.75 52.69
CA GLU A 723 -12.23 -77.84 53.38
C GLU A 723 -11.11 -77.34 52.47
N CYS A 724 -10.49 -78.24 51.69
CA CYS A 724 -9.50 -77.86 50.68
C CYS A 724 -10.05 -76.84 49.68
N ASN A 725 -11.35 -76.88 49.37
CA ASN A 725 -12.00 -75.98 48.42
C ASN A 725 -12.08 -74.52 48.89
N LYS A 726 -12.17 -74.23 50.20
CA LYS A 726 -12.45 -72.86 50.68
C LYS A 726 -11.34 -71.83 50.38
N GLY A 727 -10.11 -72.29 50.14
CA GLY A 727 -8.95 -71.41 49.96
C GLY A 727 -8.46 -70.85 51.31
N GLY A 728 -7.15 -70.84 51.51
CA GLY A 728 -6.52 -70.40 52.76
C GLY A 728 -5.09 -69.90 52.55
N GLU A 729 -4.40 -69.53 53.63
CA GLU A 729 -3.05 -68.97 53.56
C GLU A 729 -1.97 -69.97 53.12
N HIS A 730 -2.13 -71.26 53.47
CA HIS A 730 -1.23 -72.32 53.02
C HIS A 730 -1.91 -73.71 53.04
N LEU A 731 -1.68 -74.49 51.98
CA LEU A 731 -2.04 -75.91 51.90
C LEU A 731 -0.75 -76.75 51.88
N ASP A 732 -0.58 -77.60 52.90
CA ASP A 732 0.62 -78.43 53.09
C ASP A 732 0.67 -79.61 52.09
N ASP A 733 1.88 -80.07 51.76
CA ASP A 733 2.11 -81.18 50.81
C ASP A 733 1.41 -82.49 51.23
N ASP A 734 1.35 -82.79 52.54
CA ASP A 734 0.64 -83.95 53.08
C ASP A 734 -0.85 -83.94 52.75
N LYS A 735 -1.46 -82.74 52.71
CA LYS A 735 -2.88 -82.58 52.35
C LYS A 735 -3.08 -82.79 50.85
N ILE A 736 -2.14 -82.34 50.03
CA ILE A 736 -2.17 -82.56 48.57
C ILE A 736 -2.07 -84.06 48.29
N GLU A 737 -1.17 -84.78 48.96
CA GLU A 737 -1.04 -86.23 48.77
C GLU A 737 -2.29 -86.98 49.24
N ARG A 738 -2.89 -86.58 50.37
CA ARG A 738 -4.19 -87.10 50.80
C ARG A 738 -5.29 -86.86 49.76
N LEU A 739 -5.30 -85.70 49.11
CA LEU A 739 -6.26 -85.37 48.07
C LEU A 739 -6.09 -86.27 46.84
N ARG A 740 -4.85 -86.56 46.44
CA ARG A 740 -4.53 -87.52 45.37
C ARG A 740 -4.96 -88.94 45.71
N MET A 741 -4.80 -89.38 46.95
CA MET A 741 -5.29 -90.70 47.40
C MET A 741 -6.82 -90.79 47.30
N ILE A 742 -7.55 -89.76 47.75
CA ILE A 742 -9.02 -89.70 47.65
C ILE A 742 -9.46 -89.67 46.18
N ALA A 743 -8.73 -88.95 45.32
CA ALA A 743 -9.03 -88.84 43.89
C ALA A 743 -9.07 -90.19 43.17
N GLN A 744 -8.22 -91.15 43.58
CA GLN A 744 -8.09 -92.47 42.94
C GLN A 744 -9.31 -93.39 43.16
N ARG A 745 -10.23 -93.07 44.06
CA ARG A 745 -11.50 -93.81 44.18
C ARG A 745 -12.23 -93.75 42.83
N SER A 746 -12.89 -94.85 42.46
CA SER A 746 -13.59 -94.91 41.17
C SER A 746 -15.08 -95.14 41.29
N TRP A 747 -15.82 -94.60 40.33
CA TRP A 747 -17.26 -94.79 40.16
C TRP A 747 -17.57 -95.13 38.70
N LYS A 748 -18.77 -95.68 38.42
CA LYS A 748 -19.13 -96.13 37.07
C LYS A 748 -20.04 -95.13 36.35
N ARG A 749 -19.60 -94.66 35.19
CA ARG A 749 -20.42 -93.89 34.26
C ARG A 749 -21.08 -94.82 33.25
N THR A 750 -22.40 -94.73 33.13
CA THR A 750 -23.20 -95.53 32.17
C THR A 750 -23.77 -94.71 31.01
N LEU A 751 -23.56 -93.39 31.01
CA LEU A 751 -24.02 -92.47 29.98
C LEU A 751 -22.83 -91.94 29.21
N ASP A 752 -22.99 -91.73 27.90
CA ASP A 752 -21.98 -91.12 27.05
C ASP A 752 -21.75 -89.66 27.47
N ASP A 753 -20.49 -89.31 27.73
CA ASP A 753 -20.01 -88.00 28.19
C ASP A 753 -19.90 -86.99 27.04
N ARG A 754 -20.13 -87.41 25.80
CA ARG A 754 -20.13 -86.54 24.61
C ARG A 754 -21.51 -86.08 24.18
N LEU A 755 -22.58 -86.66 24.74
CA LEU A 755 -23.94 -86.26 24.40
C LEU A 755 -24.32 -84.94 25.06
N GLY A 756 -24.75 -83.97 24.26
CA GLY A 756 -25.21 -82.66 24.74
C GLY A 756 -24.10 -81.61 24.94
N LEU A 757 -22.86 -81.90 24.53
CA LEU A 757 -21.75 -80.96 24.56
C LEU A 757 -21.93 -79.79 23.57
N SER A 758 -21.37 -78.63 23.91
CA SER A 758 -21.26 -77.52 22.97
C SER A 758 -20.21 -77.81 21.88
N ARG A 759 -20.30 -77.09 20.75
CA ARG A 759 -19.31 -77.18 19.66
C ARG A 759 -17.87 -76.86 20.08
N GLU A 760 -17.69 -76.15 21.20
CA GLU A 760 -16.37 -75.83 21.74
C GLU A 760 -15.82 -77.01 22.55
N GLU A 761 -16.64 -77.61 23.42
CA GLU A 761 -16.28 -78.80 24.19
C GLU A 761 -16.03 -80.01 23.26
N GLU A 762 -16.87 -80.21 22.24
CA GLU A 762 -16.65 -81.25 21.22
C GLU A 762 -15.28 -81.11 20.53
N ARG A 763 -14.86 -79.86 20.28
CA ARG A 763 -13.56 -79.57 19.66
C ARG A 763 -12.39 -79.89 20.58
N GLN A 764 -12.54 -79.72 21.89
CA GLN A 764 -11.49 -80.06 22.87
C GLN A 764 -11.28 -81.57 22.98
N LEU A 765 -12.31 -82.37 22.71
CA LEU A 765 -12.25 -83.83 22.74
C LEU A 765 -11.79 -84.46 21.40
N ILE A 766 -11.41 -83.66 20.40
CA ILE A 766 -10.86 -84.17 19.14
C ILE A 766 -9.54 -84.91 19.43
N GLY A 767 -9.49 -86.19 19.04
CA GLY A 767 -8.32 -87.05 19.27
C GLY A 767 -8.30 -87.73 20.64
N VAL A 768 -9.22 -87.40 21.54
CA VAL A 768 -9.44 -88.16 22.78
C VAL A 768 -10.25 -89.42 22.43
N PRO A 769 -9.84 -90.64 22.85
CA PRO A 769 -10.62 -91.86 22.62
C PRO A 769 -11.99 -91.84 23.33
N VAL A 770 -13.01 -92.47 22.72
CA VAL A 770 -14.30 -92.71 23.39
C VAL A 770 -14.17 -93.98 24.22
N GLU A 771 -14.46 -93.91 25.52
CA GLU A 771 -14.46 -95.10 26.38
C GLU A 771 -15.72 -95.93 26.20
N ALA A 772 -15.58 -97.26 26.26
CA ALA A 772 -16.73 -98.16 26.20
C ALA A 772 -17.53 -98.11 27.51
N LEU A 773 -18.86 -98.00 27.39
CA LEU A 773 -19.75 -97.96 28.54
C LEU A 773 -20.07 -99.38 29.08
N PRO A 774 -20.18 -99.58 30.40
CA PRO A 774 -19.94 -98.60 31.46
C PRO A 774 -18.44 -98.30 31.66
N ALA A 775 -18.11 -97.02 31.69
CA ALA A 775 -16.75 -96.51 31.88
C ALA A 775 -16.42 -96.36 33.38
N CYS A 776 -15.16 -96.54 33.76
CA CYS A 776 -14.68 -96.40 35.13
C CYS A 776 -13.99 -95.04 35.28
N GLU A 777 -14.57 -94.14 36.07
CA GLU A 777 -14.03 -92.78 36.27
C GLU A 777 -13.45 -92.61 37.67
N TYR A 778 -12.42 -91.77 37.80
CA TYR A 778 -11.90 -91.32 39.08
C TYR A 778 -12.86 -90.34 39.76
N LEU A 779 -12.81 -90.29 41.10
CA LEU A 779 -13.68 -89.46 41.94
C LEU A 779 -13.38 -87.97 41.73
N LEU A 780 -12.09 -87.64 41.68
CA LEU A 780 -11.58 -86.34 41.26
C LEU A 780 -10.66 -86.53 40.06
N ALA A 781 -10.78 -85.68 39.05
CA ALA A 781 -9.97 -85.81 37.83
C ALA A 781 -9.63 -84.47 37.17
N ASP A 782 -8.41 -84.41 36.63
CA ASP A 782 -7.97 -83.36 35.72
C ASP A 782 -8.17 -83.86 34.28
N LYS A 783 -9.39 -83.70 33.76
CA LYS A 783 -9.77 -84.21 32.44
C LYS A 783 -9.29 -83.27 31.30
N PRO A 784 -9.08 -83.78 30.07
CA PRO A 784 -8.68 -82.95 28.93
C PRO A 784 -9.60 -81.75 28.68
N GLU A 785 -10.93 -81.92 28.81
CA GLU A 785 -11.93 -80.87 28.67
C GLU A 785 -11.90 -79.80 29.78
N HIS A 786 -11.17 -80.05 30.87
CA HIS A 786 -10.93 -79.02 31.88
C HIS A 786 -9.85 -78.02 31.45
N ILE A 787 -9.02 -78.35 30.45
CA ILE A 787 -7.85 -77.58 30.05
C ILE A 787 -8.15 -76.86 28.74
N VAL A 788 -8.25 -75.53 28.80
CA VAL A 788 -8.51 -74.69 27.63
C VAL A 788 -7.19 -74.12 27.12
N PRO A 789 -6.75 -74.46 25.89
CA PRO A 789 -5.49 -73.95 25.34
C PRO A 789 -5.56 -72.44 25.08
N ARG A 790 -4.44 -71.74 25.29
CA ARG A 790 -4.35 -70.31 24.97
C ARG A 790 -4.22 -70.11 23.46
N PRO A 791 -5.07 -69.29 22.83
CA PRO A 791 -4.94 -69.02 21.41
C PRO A 791 -3.66 -68.21 21.11
N PRO A 792 -3.01 -68.39 19.95
CA PRO A 792 -1.75 -67.69 19.63
C PRO A 792 -1.84 -66.17 19.70
N GLY A 793 -3.01 -65.58 19.44
CA GLY A 793 -3.23 -64.13 19.48
C GLY A 793 -3.31 -63.53 20.89
N GLU A 794 -3.40 -64.34 21.95
CA GLU A 794 -3.38 -63.89 23.35
C GLU A 794 -2.00 -64.03 23.99
N ILE A 795 -0.98 -64.44 23.22
CA ILE A 795 0.39 -64.54 23.69
C ILE A 795 1.10 -63.22 23.39
N ILE A 796 1.55 -62.53 24.44
CA ILE A 796 2.34 -61.30 24.30
C ILE A 796 3.78 -61.68 23.95
N PRO A 797 4.34 -61.20 22.82
CA PRO A 797 5.73 -61.45 22.46
C PRO A 797 6.71 -60.85 23.49
N ALA A 798 7.88 -61.48 23.64
CA ALA A 798 8.93 -60.97 24.52
C ALA A 798 9.44 -59.58 24.08
N ASP A 799 9.40 -59.28 22.78
CA ASP A 799 9.77 -58.01 22.15
C ASP A 799 8.56 -57.10 21.88
N ASN A 800 7.54 -57.13 22.74
CA ASN A 800 6.34 -56.32 22.56
C ASN A 800 6.64 -54.81 22.65
N PRO A 801 5.95 -53.97 21.86
CA PRO A 801 6.22 -52.53 21.79
C PRO A 801 5.84 -51.75 23.05
N TRP A 802 5.14 -52.36 24.00
CA TRP A 802 4.68 -51.70 25.23
C TRP A 802 5.65 -51.89 26.41
N GLY A 803 6.61 -52.83 26.30
CA GLY A 803 7.57 -53.17 27.34
C GLY A 803 6.98 -54.03 28.47
N PHE A 804 6.00 -54.89 28.16
CA PHE A 804 5.41 -55.79 29.15
C PHE A 804 6.30 -57.01 29.43
N HIS A 805 6.41 -57.36 30.71
CA HIS A 805 7.17 -58.49 31.25
C HIS A 805 6.27 -59.28 32.21
N LEU A 806 5.35 -60.08 31.67
CA LEU A 806 4.55 -61.03 32.44
C LEU A 806 4.86 -62.47 32.00
N GLU A 807 4.87 -63.39 32.95
CA GLU A 807 4.88 -64.82 32.67
C GLU A 807 3.48 -65.23 32.19
N VAL A 808 3.38 -65.63 30.93
CA VAL A 808 2.10 -66.04 30.30
C VAL A 808 1.94 -67.55 30.46
N PRO A 809 0.93 -68.04 31.21
CA PRO A 809 0.67 -69.47 31.33
C PRO A 809 0.33 -70.11 30.00
N LEU A 810 0.75 -71.38 29.83
CA LEU A 810 0.54 -72.17 28.61
C LEU A 810 -0.94 -72.28 28.24
N HIS A 811 -1.80 -72.43 29.24
CA HIS A 811 -3.25 -72.56 29.07
C HIS A 811 -3.96 -71.24 29.37
N LYS A 812 -5.14 -71.06 28.79
CA LYS A 812 -6.02 -69.93 29.10
C LYS A 812 -6.80 -70.17 30.39
N PHE A 813 -7.26 -71.41 30.57
CA PHE A 813 -7.89 -71.87 31.79
C PHE A 813 -7.46 -73.30 32.07
N ASN A 814 -7.18 -73.62 33.33
CA ASN A 814 -7.04 -74.99 33.79
C ASN A 814 -8.04 -75.24 34.92
N ARG A 815 -9.15 -75.90 34.58
CA ARG A 815 -10.26 -76.22 35.48
C ARG A 815 -10.11 -77.62 36.09
N GLY A 816 -8.91 -78.21 36.08
CA GLY A 816 -8.68 -79.52 36.69
C GLY A 816 -9.09 -79.53 38.16
N GLU A 817 -9.84 -80.54 38.61
CA GLU A 817 -10.34 -80.59 39.98
C GLU A 817 -9.21 -80.75 41.00
N ILE A 818 -8.25 -81.65 40.71
CA ILE A 818 -7.09 -81.88 41.57
C ILE A 818 -6.16 -80.68 41.48
N TYR A 819 -5.91 -80.16 40.27
CA TYR A 819 -5.10 -78.97 40.06
C TYR A 819 -5.61 -77.77 40.87
N ASN A 820 -6.91 -77.46 40.77
CA ASN A 820 -7.52 -76.36 41.50
C ASN A 820 -7.48 -76.59 43.02
N LEU A 821 -7.87 -77.77 43.51
CA LEU A 821 -7.86 -78.07 44.94
C LEU A 821 -6.45 -78.02 45.56
N SER A 822 -5.42 -78.29 44.75
CA SER A 822 -4.01 -78.31 45.14
C SER A 822 -3.34 -76.92 45.16
N VAL A 823 -4.04 -75.85 44.78
CA VAL A 823 -3.51 -74.47 44.88
C VAL A 823 -3.04 -74.20 46.31
N SER A 824 -1.76 -73.84 46.46
CA SER A 824 -1.10 -73.77 47.76
C SER A 824 -1.50 -72.54 48.59
N ARG A 825 -1.82 -71.41 47.94
CA ARG A 825 -2.26 -70.16 48.59
C ARG A 825 -3.43 -69.52 47.86
N GLY A 826 -4.48 -69.16 48.60
CA GLY A 826 -5.68 -68.54 48.04
C GLY A 826 -6.52 -69.50 47.20
N THR A 827 -7.25 -68.95 46.23
CA THR A 827 -8.25 -69.67 45.41
C THR A 827 -7.93 -69.72 43.92
N LEU A 828 -6.99 -68.90 43.45
CA LEU A 828 -6.69 -68.69 42.03
C LEU A 828 -5.57 -69.59 41.54
N THR A 829 -5.76 -70.19 40.36
CA THR A 829 -4.68 -70.85 39.63
C THR A 829 -3.73 -69.85 38.98
N ASP A 830 -2.64 -70.32 38.37
CA ASP A 830 -1.70 -69.44 37.67
C ASP A 830 -2.35 -68.78 36.44
N GLU A 831 -3.20 -69.51 35.71
CA GLU A 831 -3.97 -68.98 34.59
C GLU A 831 -4.94 -67.88 35.04
N GLU A 832 -5.66 -68.10 36.13
CA GLU A 832 -6.61 -67.14 36.68
C GLU A 832 -5.91 -65.91 37.25
N ARG A 833 -4.78 -66.11 37.95
CA ARG A 833 -3.94 -65.02 38.43
C ARG A 833 -3.40 -64.18 37.28
N TYR A 834 -2.97 -64.80 36.18
CA TYR A 834 -2.58 -64.10 34.97
C TYR A 834 -3.74 -63.26 34.42
N LEU A 835 -4.96 -63.81 34.34
CA LEU A 835 -6.13 -63.08 33.86
C LEU A 835 -6.52 -61.89 34.76
N ILE A 836 -6.29 -62.00 36.07
CA ILE A 836 -6.40 -60.85 36.97
C ILE A 836 -5.31 -59.86 36.61
N ASN A 837 -4.03 -60.22 36.61
CA ASN A 837 -2.94 -59.28 36.35
C ASN A 837 -3.02 -58.61 34.96
N ASP A 838 -3.55 -59.31 33.97
CA ASP A 838 -3.73 -58.83 32.58
C ASP A 838 -4.63 -57.58 32.52
N HIS A 839 -5.47 -57.30 33.52
CA HIS A 839 -6.28 -56.06 33.52
C HIS A 839 -5.41 -54.79 33.41
N ILE A 840 -4.18 -54.80 33.91
CA ILE A 840 -3.28 -53.65 33.78
C ILE A 840 -2.69 -53.54 32.38
N VAL A 841 -2.36 -54.69 31.77
CA VAL A 841 -1.99 -54.74 30.35
C VAL A 841 -3.11 -54.16 29.50
N GLN A 842 -4.35 -54.59 29.74
CA GLN A 842 -5.51 -54.09 29.01
C GLN A 842 -5.76 -52.60 29.27
N THR A 843 -5.63 -52.12 30.51
CA THR A 843 -5.71 -50.69 30.84
C THR A 843 -4.74 -49.87 30.01
N ILE A 844 -3.45 -50.25 30.00
CA ILE A 844 -2.42 -49.53 29.24
C ILE A 844 -2.70 -49.60 27.73
N MET A 845 -3.10 -50.76 27.21
CA MET A 845 -3.39 -50.93 25.79
C MET A 845 -4.64 -50.15 25.33
N MET A 846 -5.71 -50.14 26.14
CA MET A 846 -6.94 -49.42 25.85
C MET A 846 -6.72 -47.92 25.90
N LEU A 847 -6.13 -47.42 27.00
CA LEU A 847 -5.85 -45.99 27.17
C LEU A 847 -4.80 -45.50 26.19
N GLY A 848 -3.80 -46.32 25.87
CA GLY A 848 -2.76 -46.00 24.88
C GLY A 848 -3.29 -45.85 23.44
N ARG A 849 -4.50 -46.33 23.14
CA ARG A 849 -5.18 -46.13 21.85
C ARG A 849 -5.99 -44.83 21.79
N LEU A 850 -6.26 -44.19 22.92
CA LEU A 850 -7.04 -42.96 22.96
C LEU A 850 -6.20 -41.78 22.45
N PRO A 851 -6.77 -40.89 21.63
CA PRO A 851 -6.06 -39.74 21.07
C PRO A 851 -5.95 -38.60 22.10
N PHE A 852 -5.25 -38.86 23.21
CA PHE A 852 -5.11 -37.87 24.28
C PHE A 852 -4.39 -36.59 23.80
N PRO A 853 -4.87 -35.40 24.21
CA PRO A 853 -4.12 -34.16 24.06
C PRO A 853 -2.79 -34.26 24.82
N ARG A 854 -1.82 -33.39 24.47
CA ARG A 854 -0.43 -33.50 24.96
C ARG A 854 -0.31 -33.64 26.48
N HIS A 855 -1.09 -32.87 27.24
CA HIS A 855 -1.05 -32.89 28.70
C HIS A 855 -1.67 -34.15 29.33
N LEU A 856 -2.53 -34.88 28.62
CA LEU A 856 -3.14 -36.13 29.09
C LEU A 856 -2.39 -37.39 28.64
N ARG A 857 -1.24 -37.26 27.95
CA ARG A 857 -0.49 -38.43 27.44
C ARG A 857 0.08 -39.33 28.53
N THR A 858 0.20 -38.84 29.76
CA THR A 858 0.67 -39.60 30.92
C THR A 858 -0.43 -40.45 31.54
N VAL A 859 -1.71 -40.24 31.20
CA VAL A 859 -2.85 -40.99 31.74
C VAL A 859 -2.65 -42.52 31.71
N PRO A 860 -2.19 -43.16 30.61
CA PRO A 860 -1.96 -44.60 30.60
C PRO A 860 -0.87 -45.07 31.58
N GLU A 861 0.14 -44.25 31.86
CA GLU A 861 1.20 -44.57 32.83
C GLU A 861 0.69 -44.44 34.27
N ILE A 862 -0.04 -43.36 34.57
CA ILE A 862 -0.64 -43.13 35.89
C ILE A 862 -1.67 -44.23 36.20
N ALA A 863 -2.56 -44.51 35.25
CA ALA A 863 -3.58 -45.55 35.37
C ALA A 863 -2.97 -46.95 35.43
N GLY A 864 -1.96 -47.25 34.62
CA GLY A 864 -1.37 -48.59 34.52
C GLY A 864 -0.22 -48.88 35.49
N GLY A 865 0.25 -47.89 36.26
CA GLY A 865 1.43 -48.03 37.12
C GLY A 865 1.14 -48.50 38.54
N HIS A 866 -0.11 -48.64 38.96
CA HIS A 866 -0.47 -48.87 40.37
C HIS A 866 -0.18 -50.28 40.91
N HIS A 867 0.20 -51.24 40.04
CA HIS A 867 0.69 -52.58 40.42
C HIS A 867 2.20 -52.76 40.25
N GLU A 868 2.90 -51.71 39.84
CA GLU A 868 4.36 -51.69 39.85
C GLU A 868 4.86 -51.54 41.30
N ARG A 869 6.05 -52.08 41.58
CA ARG A 869 6.65 -52.10 42.93
C ARG A 869 7.93 -51.29 42.93
N MET A 870 8.32 -50.76 44.08
CA MET A 870 9.53 -49.92 44.17
C MET A 870 10.81 -50.69 43.85
N ASP A 871 10.81 -52.01 44.08
CA ASP A 871 11.90 -52.94 43.81
C ASP A 871 11.96 -53.50 42.37
N GLY A 872 10.98 -53.18 41.52
CA GLY A 872 10.89 -53.70 40.15
C GLY A 872 10.30 -55.11 40.03
N HIS A 873 9.84 -55.73 41.12
CA HIS A 873 9.14 -57.03 41.09
C HIS A 873 7.63 -56.91 40.83
N GLY A 874 7.16 -55.72 40.47
CA GLY A 874 5.77 -55.44 40.10
C GLY A 874 5.43 -55.82 38.66
N TYR A 875 4.25 -55.42 38.20
CA TYR A 875 3.78 -55.68 36.84
C TYR A 875 2.97 -54.49 36.32
N PRO A 876 2.81 -54.34 34.98
CA PRO A 876 3.18 -55.26 33.91
C PRO A 876 4.56 -55.04 33.31
N LYS A 877 5.27 -53.97 33.64
CA LYS A 877 6.56 -53.60 33.02
C LYS A 877 7.76 -53.78 33.95
N GLN A 878 7.56 -54.16 35.21
CA GLN A 878 8.64 -54.37 36.18
C GLN A 878 9.48 -53.09 36.40
N LEU A 879 8.78 -51.95 36.52
CA LEU A 879 9.43 -50.66 36.73
C LEU A 879 9.92 -50.54 38.17
N THR A 880 11.12 -49.98 38.34
CA THR A 880 11.61 -49.57 39.67
C THR A 880 10.99 -48.23 40.09
N GLY A 881 11.04 -47.92 41.38
CA GLY A 881 10.49 -46.67 41.93
C GLY A 881 10.98 -45.39 41.24
N MET A 882 12.23 -45.36 40.77
CA MET A 882 12.80 -44.21 40.06
C MET A 882 12.29 -44.05 38.62
N GLN A 883 11.76 -45.12 38.02
CA GLN A 883 11.21 -45.10 36.66
C GLN A 883 9.73 -44.72 36.64
N MET A 884 9.06 -44.69 37.81
CA MET A 884 7.66 -44.34 37.96
C MET A 884 7.46 -42.87 38.30
N SER A 885 6.42 -42.26 37.73
CA SER A 885 6.00 -40.93 38.15
C SER A 885 5.51 -40.93 39.61
N ILE A 886 5.59 -39.77 40.27
CA ILE A 886 5.00 -39.60 41.61
C ILE A 886 3.49 -39.91 41.57
N PRO A 887 2.69 -39.42 40.60
CA PRO A 887 1.30 -39.83 40.42
C PRO A 887 1.04 -41.34 40.37
N ALA A 888 1.84 -42.11 39.63
CA ALA A 888 1.69 -43.57 39.57
C ALA A 888 1.93 -44.23 40.94
N ARG A 889 2.94 -43.77 41.68
CA ARG A 889 3.23 -44.25 43.04
C ARG A 889 2.16 -43.85 44.06
N ILE A 890 1.58 -42.65 43.92
CA ILE A 890 0.42 -42.19 44.70
C ILE A 890 -0.79 -43.11 44.44
N MET A 891 -1.01 -43.49 43.18
CA MET A 891 -2.12 -44.37 42.80
C MET A 891 -2.04 -45.71 43.53
N ALA A 892 -0.86 -46.33 43.60
CA ALA A 892 -0.65 -47.60 44.30
C ALA A 892 -1.03 -47.52 45.79
N ILE A 893 -0.67 -46.42 46.47
CA ILE A 893 -1.03 -46.20 47.88
C ILE A 893 -2.54 -46.01 48.02
N ALA A 894 -3.15 -45.23 47.14
CA ALA A 894 -4.58 -44.94 47.18
C ALA A 894 -5.42 -46.21 46.93
N ASP A 895 -5.08 -46.97 45.89
CA ASP A 895 -5.75 -48.23 45.55
C ASP A 895 -5.65 -49.26 46.68
N VAL A 896 -4.44 -49.52 47.19
CA VAL A 896 -4.22 -50.49 48.28
C VAL A 896 -4.96 -50.08 49.56
N PHE A 897 -4.90 -48.81 49.95
CA PHE A 897 -5.58 -48.35 51.17
C PHE A 897 -7.10 -48.45 51.04
N GLU A 898 -7.66 -48.03 49.89
CA GLU A 898 -9.08 -48.16 49.62
C GLU A 898 -9.49 -49.64 49.69
N ALA A 899 -8.76 -50.52 49.00
CA ALA A 899 -9.06 -51.93 48.92
C ALA A 899 -9.01 -52.65 50.28
N LEU A 900 -8.11 -52.24 51.19
CA LEU A 900 -8.02 -52.81 52.53
C LEU A 900 -9.13 -52.29 53.47
N THR A 901 -9.63 -51.07 53.25
CA THR A 901 -10.61 -50.42 54.13
C THR A 901 -12.06 -50.52 53.65
N ALA A 902 -12.30 -50.98 52.42
CA ALA A 902 -13.62 -51.19 51.84
C ALA A 902 -14.52 -52.11 52.71
N ALA A 903 -15.69 -51.62 53.10
CA ALA A 903 -16.65 -52.32 53.96
C ALA A 903 -17.75 -53.09 53.20
N ASP A 904 -17.82 -52.87 51.90
CA ASP A 904 -18.79 -53.41 50.95
C ASP A 904 -18.36 -54.73 50.31
N ARG A 905 -17.20 -55.30 50.73
CA ARG A 905 -16.71 -56.60 50.23
C ARG A 905 -17.42 -57.78 50.93
N PRO A 906 -18.29 -58.55 50.25
CA PRO A 906 -19.15 -59.61 50.83
C PRO A 906 -18.41 -60.78 51.51
N TYR A 907 -17.14 -61.03 51.19
CA TYR A 907 -16.40 -62.21 51.66
C TYR A 907 -15.31 -61.91 52.70
N LYS A 908 -15.05 -60.65 53.03
CA LYS A 908 -14.07 -60.28 54.05
C LYS A 908 -14.64 -59.21 54.97
N PRO A 909 -14.53 -59.36 56.29
CA PRO A 909 -14.91 -58.29 57.20
C PRO A 909 -14.03 -57.04 56.94
N PRO A 910 -14.60 -55.82 57.01
CA PRO A 910 -13.83 -54.59 56.90
C PRO A 910 -12.71 -54.54 57.94
N LYS A 911 -11.51 -54.13 57.50
CA LYS A 911 -10.38 -53.91 58.41
C LYS A 911 -10.48 -52.54 59.09
N THR A 912 -9.91 -52.44 60.30
CA THR A 912 -9.76 -51.16 60.98
C THR A 912 -8.61 -50.34 60.37
N LEU A 913 -8.54 -49.05 60.67
CA LEU A 913 -7.46 -48.18 60.20
C LEU A 913 -6.09 -48.68 60.66
N SER A 914 -5.95 -49.05 61.93
CA SER A 914 -4.68 -49.53 62.46
C SER A 914 -4.22 -50.81 61.75
N GLU A 915 -5.13 -51.76 61.51
CA GLU A 915 -4.82 -53.01 60.80
C GLU A 915 -4.38 -52.74 59.34
N SER A 916 -5.15 -51.95 58.59
CA SER A 916 -4.83 -51.61 57.20
C SER A 916 -3.49 -50.88 57.07
N LEU A 917 -3.22 -49.92 57.96
CA LEU A 917 -1.97 -49.16 57.93
C LEU A 917 -0.77 -49.99 58.39
N GLN A 918 -0.94 -50.97 59.29
CA GLN A 918 0.12 -51.92 59.64
C GLN A 918 0.49 -52.81 58.45
N ILE A 919 -0.50 -53.26 57.67
CA ILE A 919 -0.25 -54.02 56.44
C ILE A 919 0.53 -53.15 55.45
N MET A 920 0.10 -51.90 55.24
CA MET A 920 0.78 -50.98 54.34
C MET A 920 2.19 -50.60 54.81
N ALA A 921 2.43 -50.46 56.11
CA ALA A 921 3.77 -50.20 56.66
C ALA A 921 4.73 -51.36 56.33
N ARG A 922 4.28 -52.61 56.49
CA ARG A 922 5.05 -53.77 56.05
C ARG A 922 5.28 -53.78 54.53
N MET A 923 4.26 -53.42 53.74
CA MET A 923 4.39 -53.30 52.29
C MET A 923 5.41 -52.22 51.88
N ALA A 924 5.45 -51.09 52.58
CA ALA A 924 6.46 -50.05 52.37
C ALA A 924 7.88 -50.55 52.68
N ARG A 925 8.05 -51.23 53.82
CA ARG A 925 9.32 -51.87 54.21
C ARG A 925 9.80 -52.90 53.20
N GLU A 926 8.87 -53.70 52.67
CA GLU A 926 9.12 -54.74 51.66
C GLU A 926 9.22 -54.16 50.23
N GLN A 927 9.24 -52.83 50.08
CA GLN A 927 9.35 -52.11 48.80
C GLN A 927 8.20 -52.39 47.81
N HIS A 928 7.04 -52.83 48.30
CA HIS A 928 5.81 -52.89 47.50
C HIS A 928 5.24 -51.49 47.27
N LEU A 929 5.33 -50.61 48.29
CA LEU A 929 4.84 -49.23 48.26
C LEU A 929 6.00 -48.26 48.47
N ASP A 930 5.82 -47.03 48.02
CA ASP A 930 6.77 -45.95 48.28
C ASP A 930 6.72 -45.51 49.75
N ALA A 931 7.84 -45.71 50.47
CA ALA A 931 7.94 -45.40 51.89
C ALA A 931 7.86 -43.90 52.18
N GLU A 932 8.36 -43.03 51.30
CA GLU A 932 8.32 -41.58 51.48
C GLU A 932 6.89 -41.04 51.28
N LEU A 933 6.18 -41.54 50.26
CA LEU A 933 4.77 -41.20 50.06
C LEU A 933 3.87 -41.80 51.15
N PHE A 934 4.17 -43.00 51.65
CA PHE A 934 3.45 -43.58 52.78
C PHE A 934 3.65 -42.75 54.06
N ALA A 935 4.88 -42.29 54.33
CA ALA A 935 5.15 -41.38 55.44
C ALA A 935 4.40 -40.05 55.27
N LEU A 936 4.35 -39.49 54.05
CA LEU A 936 3.57 -38.29 53.75
C LEU A 936 2.07 -38.54 53.98
N PHE A 937 1.53 -39.68 53.54
CA PHE A 937 0.14 -40.08 53.72
C PHE A 937 -0.28 -40.11 55.19
N LEU A 938 0.60 -40.59 56.08
CA LEU A 938 0.39 -40.57 57.52
C LEU A 938 0.51 -39.15 58.11
N ARG A 939 1.60 -38.43 57.84
CA ARG A 939 1.90 -37.13 58.44
C ARG A 939 0.93 -36.02 58.03
N SER A 940 0.47 -36.04 56.78
CA SER A 940 -0.51 -35.09 56.26
C SER A 940 -1.92 -35.32 56.82
N GLY A 941 -2.18 -36.49 57.41
CA GLY A 941 -3.51 -36.86 57.92
C GLY A 941 -4.52 -37.24 56.83
N VAL A 942 -4.09 -37.43 55.58
CA VAL A 942 -4.95 -37.80 54.45
C VAL A 942 -5.76 -39.06 54.75
N TYR A 943 -5.14 -40.11 55.31
CA TYR A 943 -5.83 -41.36 55.69
C TYR A 943 -7.02 -41.11 56.61
N ARG A 944 -6.87 -40.20 57.58
CA ARG A 944 -7.87 -39.87 58.59
C ARG A 944 -9.00 -39.02 58.01
N ASP A 945 -8.65 -38.05 57.17
CA ASP A 945 -9.64 -37.18 56.52
C ASP A 945 -10.48 -37.94 55.50
N TYR A 946 -9.88 -38.91 54.81
CA TYR A 946 -10.60 -39.88 53.99
C TYR A 946 -11.50 -40.79 54.85
N ALA A 947 -10.95 -41.35 55.95
CA ALA A 947 -11.70 -42.24 56.84
C ALA A 947 -12.99 -41.60 57.37
N LYS A 948 -12.93 -40.33 57.81
CA LYS A 948 -14.10 -39.58 58.28
C LYS A 948 -15.20 -39.40 57.24
N ARG A 949 -14.88 -39.48 55.95
CA ARG A 949 -15.83 -39.27 54.85
C ARG A 949 -16.45 -40.57 54.34
N PHE A 950 -15.69 -41.66 54.35
CA PHE A 950 -16.06 -42.87 53.60
C PHE A 950 -16.10 -44.17 54.43
N LEU A 951 -15.49 -44.22 55.62
CA LEU A 951 -15.42 -45.43 56.44
C LEU A 951 -16.52 -45.45 57.51
N LEU A 952 -16.88 -46.65 57.97
CA LEU A 952 -17.79 -46.82 59.11
C LEU A 952 -17.11 -46.36 60.41
N ALA A 953 -17.88 -45.83 61.34
CA ALA A 953 -17.35 -45.33 62.62
C ALA A 953 -16.58 -46.42 63.40
N GLU A 954 -16.98 -47.68 63.28
CA GLU A 954 -16.36 -48.84 63.94
C GLU A 954 -14.97 -49.19 63.37
N GLN A 955 -14.65 -48.77 62.14
CA GLN A 955 -13.35 -48.99 61.52
C GLN A 955 -12.30 -47.96 61.95
N ILE A 956 -12.72 -46.83 62.53
CA ILE A 956 -11.86 -45.69 62.85
C ILE A 956 -11.32 -45.85 64.27
N ASP A 957 -10.29 -46.66 64.42
CA ASP A 957 -9.55 -46.87 65.66
C ASP A 957 -8.33 -45.94 65.79
N ALA A 958 -7.70 -45.93 66.98
CA ALA A 958 -6.53 -45.11 67.24
C ALA A 958 -5.30 -45.64 66.50
N VAL A 959 -4.61 -44.76 65.77
CA VAL A 959 -3.43 -45.09 64.96
C VAL A 959 -2.19 -44.45 65.56
N ASP A 960 -1.17 -45.26 65.88
CA ASP A 960 0.15 -44.80 66.30
C ASP A 960 1.06 -44.59 65.06
N ILE A 961 1.21 -43.34 64.64
CA ILE A 961 1.97 -42.97 63.44
C ILE A 961 3.47 -43.24 63.63
N GLU A 962 4.02 -43.00 64.83
CA GLU A 962 5.46 -43.18 65.08
C GLU A 962 5.83 -44.67 65.05
N ALA A 963 4.98 -45.53 65.64
CA ALA A 963 5.17 -46.97 65.55
C ALA A 963 5.10 -47.49 64.10
N LEU A 964 4.18 -46.96 63.28
CA LEU A 964 4.07 -47.33 61.87
C LEU A 964 5.27 -46.86 61.04
N MET A 965 5.78 -45.65 61.30
CA MET A 965 6.99 -45.14 60.64
C MET A 965 8.26 -45.90 61.05
N ALA A 966 8.30 -46.52 62.24
CA ALA A 966 9.41 -47.37 62.64
C ALA A 966 9.38 -48.76 61.97
N VAL A 967 8.21 -49.19 61.51
CA VAL A 967 8.01 -50.46 60.80
C VAL A 967 8.23 -50.31 59.30
N ALA A 968 7.80 -49.20 58.71
CA ALA A 968 8.02 -48.84 57.30
C ALA A 968 9.49 -48.48 57.03
#